data_AF-A0A803T420-F1
#
_entry.id   AF-A0A803T420-F1
#
_cell.length_a   1.000
_cell.length_b   1.000
_cell.length_c   1.000
_cell.angle_alpha   90.00
_cell.angle_beta   90.00
_cell.angle_gamma   90.00
#
_symmetry.space_group_name_H-M   'P 1'
#
loop_
_entity.id
_entity.type
_entity.pdbx_description
1 polymer ?
#
loop_
_entity_poly.entity_id
_entity_poly.type
_entity_poly.pdbx_seq_one_letter_code
_entity_poly.pdbx_strand_id
1 'polypeptide(L)'
;MGNSLLEESSWGEGVSSEAFSPILIFTTSHIFQNPIITGTESEVKYSERNLSCLLLACSYMILHLQGRRFLSFVFTWNVNFIKLIHGTVKNQLQCSPRSLVTHIAEIYFRAWKKASGEILEVIEHSCIQDFMHHGIHLPRNSPLHPKVREFLSYFHKQNKCRQGVEEVLYRLYQPILWRSLKARNSEVRSNAALLFIDAFPILDPGFNREDTDNEIQRQFDELFSLLEDPQPLVRSTGVLGVCKIAFKYWEMIPATVLADLLKALIEKLAFDATSADVRCSVFKCLPIILDNVLSHPLLEQLLPALKYNLHDNSEKVRVAFVDMLLKIKSVKAAKFWKICSIDSLLVRLEMDSRPVSRRLVSLLFSSFFPTDQPEEVWCERCVTLIQMNPAAARKFYLYAYENTSPSNIAKLMLTIQRCLNACIQQGLKTSDSGDEDSEKENMSISDNVLSIDDVPSMAGLLEVVVILWRSIRKALDRNEEGKNHIIQKFASVLPDYLKIFKDERCISPIIIMASFMTPADIPTFSCGVISKLKNLENGATENKYSPLLDCLCRWGKVSHVIELICDWMVAEPSRRESNGEGSERRVRIQETHESKPELALDYTEYLLTHYMNWNCLLSLPKEKLNQLLEVLEAAKDVLDSHIRESDARSPGFCKPTALRAFGLYCRLSIHLQYKVFESGFLEIMCKDMIAVGLGDSEFQERILTMGGMILHGVLLGILGEMVEASLTAKNDNECLVEVLNNIQKMFQKILECMALKLRRHREEGIQVFVAFKSGPAFLCSPIICCVQVGSSSALLCLTSLVELVCSAFYAFLFVFWHCRIWLSVCSLGHSCMVYGRLLQR
;
A
#
# COMPACT_ATOMS: atom_id res chain seq x y z
N MET A 1 56.12 22.71 -3.95
CA MET A 1 56.93 21.47 -3.88
C MET A 1 55.95 20.31 -3.97
N GLY A 2 55.95 19.39 -4.92
CA GLY A 2 56.78 19.10 -6.09
C GLY A 2 56.38 17.70 -6.59
N ASN A 3 56.07 17.60 -7.89
CA ASN A 3 56.15 16.48 -8.84
C ASN A 3 55.57 15.06 -8.57
N SER A 4 54.68 14.70 -9.50
CA SER A 4 54.55 13.46 -10.31
C SER A 4 55.50 12.26 -10.11
N LEU A 5 54.96 11.04 -10.25
CA LEU A 5 55.21 9.99 -11.28
C LEU A 5 54.44 8.70 -10.86
N LEU A 6 53.57 8.16 -11.71
CA LEU A 6 53.77 6.96 -12.56
C LEU A 6 54.33 5.72 -11.83
N GLU A 7 53.51 4.67 -11.71
CA GLU A 7 53.99 3.29 -11.63
C GLU A 7 53.06 2.35 -12.41
N GLU A 8 53.69 1.62 -13.33
CA GLU A 8 53.19 0.45 -14.03
C GLU A 8 53.13 -0.75 -13.08
N SER A 9 52.18 -1.66 -13.29
CA SER A 9 52.37 -3.06 -12.91
C SER A 9 51.65 -3.97 -13.90
N SER A 10 52.45 -4.76 -14.62
CA SER A 10 52.06 -5.93 -15.39
C SER A 10 51.49 -7.03 -14.48
N TRP A 11 50.86 -8.04 -15.10
CA TRP A 11 50.95 -9.50 -14.83
C TRP A 11 49.62 -10.17 -15.19
N GLY A 12 49.70 -11.17 -16.08
CA GLY A 12 48.71 -12.25 -16.15
C GLY A 12 48.19 -12.59 -17.55
N GLU A 13 49.03 -13.22 -18.38
CA GLU A 13 48.55 -14.13 -19.43
C GLU A 13 47.85 -15.33 -18.78
N GLY A 14 46.74 -15.78 -19.37
CA GLY A 14 46.16 -17.09 -19.07
C GLY A 14 44.70 -17.25 -19.48
N VAL A 15 44.49 -17.97 -20.60
CA VAL A 15 43.33 -18.84 -20.92
C VAL A 15 42.02 -18.10 -21.27
N SER A 16 41.25 -18.37 -22.33
CA SER A 16 41.20 -19.43 -23.35
C SER A 16 40.58 -18.88 -24.64
N SER A 17 41.09 -19.35 -25.77
CA SER A 17 40.41 -19.28 -27.08
C SER A 17 39.16 -20.15 -27.07
N GLU A 18 37.97 -19.57 -27.23
CA GLU A 18 36.78 -20.34 -27.63
C GLU A 18 35.95 -19.53 -28.65
N ALA A 19 36.00 -20.04 -29.89
CA ALA A 19 35.00 -19.99 -30.96
C ALA A 19 34.49 -18.62 -31.46
N PHE A 20 35.32 -17.93 -32.24
CA PHE A 20 34.79 -17.16 -33.37
C PHE A 20 34.23 -18.13 -34.42
N SER A 21 32.97 -17.99 -34.82
CA SER A 21 32.48 -18.64 -36.04
C SER A 21 33.16 -17.98 -37.25
N PRO A 22 33.96 -18.72 -38.07
CA PRO A 22 34.70 -18.15 -39.19
C PRO A 22 33.81 -17.60 -40.32
N ILE A 23 32.50 -17.90 -40.30
CA ILE A 23 31.57 -17.60 -41.38
C ILE A 23 31.21 -16.11 -41.46
N LEU A 24 31.20 -15.38 -40.33
CA LEU A 24 30.84 -13.96 -40.33
C LEU A 24 32.00 -13.03 -40.73
N ILE A 25 33.25 -13.43 -40.46
CA ILE A 25 34.44 -12.63 -40.80
C ILE A 25 34.79 -12.80 -42.29
N PHE A 26 34.62 -13.99 -42.85
CA PHE A 26 34.89 -14.26 -44.27
C PHE A 26 33.89 -13.60 -45.23
N THR A 27 32.64 -13.40 -44.79
CA THR A 27 31.63 -12.70 -45.61
C THR A 27 31.84 -11.19 -45.64
N THR A 28 32.43 -10.60 -44.59
CA THR A 28 32.79 -9.17 -44.57
C THR A 28 34.08 -8.85 -45.32
N SER A 29 35.08 -9.73 -45.40
CA SER A 29 36.33 -9.40 -46.12
C SER A 29 36.16 -9.41 -47.64
N HIS A 30 35.30 -10.26 -48.19
CA HIS A 30 35.05 -10.37 -49.63
C HIS A 30 34.29 -9.17 -50.23
N ILE A 31 33.55 -8.40 -49.41
CA ILE A 31 32.81 -7.21 -49.87
C ILE A 31 33.76 -6.00 -50.07
N PHE A 32 34.90 -5.95 -49.39
CA PHE A 32 35.72 -4.73 -49.29
C PHE A 32 37.12 -4.81 -49.94
N GLN A 33 37.43 -5.88 -50.70
CA GLN A 33 38.74 -6.04 -51.35
C GLN A 33 38.85 -5.56 -52.81
N ASN A 34 37.82 -4.92 -53.39
CA ASN A 34 37.94 -4.31 -54.74
C ASN A 34 37.93 -2.76 -54.65
N PRO A 35 39.08 -2.09 -54.82
CA PRO A 35 39.21 -0.64 -54.73
C PRO A 35 38.86 0.09 -56.04
N ILE A 36 37.88 -0.40 -56.80
CA ILE A 36 37.30 0.31 -57.94
C ILE A 36 35.81 -0.07 -58.01
N ILE A 37 34.94 0.72 -57.40
CA ILE A 37 33.49 0.64 -57.65
C ILE A 37 33.08 1.92 -58.36
N THR A 38 33.32 1.94 -59.67
CA THR A 38 32.47 2.68 -60.61
C THR A 38 31.23 1.82 -60.83
N GLY A 39 30.30 1.84 -59.87
CA GLY A 39 29.17 0.91 -59.79
C GLY A 39 27.82 1.63 -59.89
N THR A 40 26.96 1.16 -60.79
CA THR A 40 25.59 1.66 -61.05
C THR A 40 24.69 1.66 -59.80
N GLU A 41 23.61 2.46 -59.80
CA GLU A 41 22.62 2.64 -58.70
C GLU A 41 22.12 1.34 -58.03
N SER A 42 22.18 0.20 -58.71
CA SER A 42 21.81 -1.11 -58.16
C SER A 42 22.83 -1.70 -57.17
N GLU A 43 24.13 -1.42 -57.29
CA GLU A 43 25.16 -1.93 -56.38
C GLU A 43 25.18 -1.17 -55.05
N VAL A 44 24.87 0.12 -55.07
CA VAL A 44 24.68 0.95 -53.86
C VAL A 44 23.49 0.44 -53.05
N LYS A 45 22.36 0.11 -53.71
CA LYS A 45 21.17 -0.48 -53.06
C LYS A 45 21.43 -1.87 -52.45
N TYR A 46 22.33 -2.66 -53.04
CA TYR A 46 22.71 -3.98 -52.50
C TYR A 46 23.58 -3.87 -51.25
N SER A 47 24.51 -2.90 -51.23
CA SER A 47 25.31 -2.51 -50.06
C SER A 47 24.43 -2.01 -48.89
N GLU A 48 23.43 -1.16 -49.17
CA GLU A 48 22.48 -0.65 -48.16
C GLU A 48 21.64 -1.75 -47.47
N ARG A 49 21.21 -2.78 -48.21
CA ARG A 49 20.48 -3.93 -47.65
C ARG A 49 21.34 -4.78 -46.72
N ASN A 50 22.59 -5.07 -47.10
CA ASN A 50 23.51 -5.84 -46.26
C ASN A 50 23.97 -5.06 -45.02
N LEU A 51 24.10 -3.73 -45.12
CA LEU A 51 24.40 -2.87 -43.98
C LEU A 51 23.23 -2.81 -42.98
N SER A 52 21.98 -2.79 -43.48
CA SER A 52 20.78 -2.89 -42.64
C SER A 52 20.73 -4.20 -41.84
N CYS A 53 21.14 -5.32 -42.46
CA CYS A 53 21.32 -6.60 -41.77
C CYS A 53 22.46 -6.58 -40.75
N LEU A 54 23.57 -5.87 -41.03
CA LEU A 54 24.67 -5.66 -40.07
C LEU A 54 24.22 -4.82 -38.86
N LEU A 55 23.34 -3.84 -39.09
CA LEU A 55 22.71 -3.01 -38.05
C LEU A 55 21.66 -3.78 -37.23
N LEU A 56 21.03 -4.81 -37.79
CA LEU A 56 20.19 -5.77 -37.04
C LEU A 56 21.02 -6.73 -36.16
N ALA A 57 22.26 -7.04 -36.55
CA ALA A 57 23.23 -7.79 -35.75
C ALA A 57 24.02 -6.94 -34.73
N CYS A 58 23.78 -5.62 -34.68
CA CYS A 58 24.62 -4.65 -33.95
C CYS A 58 24.54 -4.71 -32.42
N SER A 59 23.55 -5.36 -31.80
CA SER A 59 23.47 -5.42 -30.34
C SER A 59 24.76 -5.95 -29.72
N TYR A 60 25.35 -7.00 -30.31
CA TYR A 60 26.61 -7.57 -29.85
C TYR A 60 27.82 -6.65 -30.12
N MET A 61 27.90 -6.04 -31.31
CA MET A 61 29.00 -5.13 -31.65
C MET A 61 29.01 -3.84 -30.82
N ILE A 62 27.84 -3.29 -30.48
CA ILE A 62 27.72 -2.09 -29.66
C ILE A 62 28.18 -2.36 -28.21
N LEU A 63 27.97 -3.58 -27.71
CA LEU A 63 28.43 -3.98 -26.37
C LEU A 63 29.97 -4.04 -26.28
N HIS A 64 30.66 -4.43 -27.36
CA HIS A 64 32.12 -4.48 -27.39
C HIS A 64 32.77 -3.15 -27.80
N LEU A 65 33.85 -2.77 -27.11
CA LEU A 65 34.57 -1.52 -27.37
C LEU A 65 35.10 -1.41 -28.81
N GLN A 66 35.64 -2.51 -29.37
CA GLN A 66 36.14 -2.51 -30.75
C GLN A 66 35.01 -2.36 -31.77
N GLY A 67 33.86 -2.99 -31.51
CA GLY A 67 32.68 -2.83 -32.35
C GLY A 67 32.17 -1.38 -32.34
N ARG A 68 32.15 -0.70 -31.18
CA ARG A 68 31.82 0.74 -31.11
C ARG A 68 32.79 1.61 -31.92
N ARG A 69 34.09 1.32 -31.87
CA ARG A 69 35.11 2.06 -32.66
C ARG A 69 34.89 1.87 -34.15
N PHE A 70 34.63 0.64 -34.59
CA PHE A 70 34.32 0.34 -35.97
C PHE A 70 33.04 1.05 -36.43
N LEU A 71 31.96 0.96 -35.67
CA LEU A 71 30.70 1.63 -35.99
C LEU A 71 30.84 3.16 -36.03
N SER A 72 31.66 3.75 -35.17
CA SER A 72 31.94 5.19 -35.20
C SER A 72 32.64 5.61 -36.50
N PHE A 73 33.49 4.73 -37.06
CA PHE A 73 34.18 4.97 -38.33
C PHE A 73 33.23 4.81 -39.52
N VAL A 74 32.39 3.77 -39.52
CA VAL A 74 31.36 3.57 -40.55
C VAL A 74 30.37 4.75 -40.57
N PHE A 75 30.04 5.29 -39.39
CA PHE A 75 29.18 6.47 -39.27
C PHE A 75 29.75 7.70 -39.96
N THR A 76 31.08 7.81 -40.11
CA THR A 76 31.75 8.93 -40.81
C THR A 76 32.15 8.60 -42.24
N TRP A 77 31.66 7.50 -42.83
CA TRP A 77 32.12 7.06 -44.16
C TRP A 77 31.47 7.83 -45.31
N ASN A 78 30.16 8.08 -45.25
CA ASN A 78 29.41 8.79 -46.28
C ASN A 78 28.14 9.43 -45.68
N VAL A 79 27.75 10.59 -46.20
CA VAL A 79 26.55 11.33 -45.79
C VAL A 79 25.27 10.49 -45.89
N ASN A 80 25.12 9.69 -46.94
CA ASN A 80 23.96 8.81 -47.12
C ASN A 80 23.92 7.69 -46.06
N PHE A 81 25.09 7.18 -45.67
CA PHE A 81 25.18 6.18 -44.59
C PHE A 81 24.81 6.77 -43.24
N ILE A 82 25.14 8.04 -42.95
CA ILE A 82 24.74 8.69 -41.70
C ILE A 82 23.21 8.66 -41.54
N LYS A 83 22.48 9.07 -42.58
CA LYS A 83 21.01 9.11 -42.58
C LYS A 83 20.42 7.71 -42.40
N LEU A 84 20.96 6.70 -43.10
CA LEU A 84 20.52 5.31 -42.98
C LEU A 84 20.75 4.75 -41.57
N ILE A 85 21.95 4.97 -41.01
CA ILE A 85 22.29 4.48 -39.66
C ILE A 85 21.43 5.20 -38.62
N HIS A 86 21.24 6.52 -38.76
CA HIS A 86 20.40 7.29 -37.84
C HIS A 86 18.94 6.82 -37.86
N GLY A 87 18.36 6.63 -39.05
CA GLY A 87 17.02 6.05 -39.20
C GLY A 87 16.91 4.66 -38.56
N THR A 88 17.92 3.81 -38.74
CA THR A 88 17.96 2.47 -38.15
C THR A 88 18.03 2.52 -36.63
N VAL A 89 18.87 3.40 -36.07
CA VAL A 89 18.97 3.61 -34.61
C VAL A 89 17.63 4.08 -34.05
N LYS A 90 16.95 5.02 -34.70
CA LYS A 90 15.62 5.50 -34.25
C LYS A 90 14.59 4.37 -34.21
N ASN A 91 14.55 3.53 -35.25
CA ASN A 91 13.63 2.39 -35.31
C ASN A 91 13.91 1.36 -34.20
N GLN A 92 15.18 1.13 -33.86
CA GLN A 92 15.57 0.17 -32.84
C GLN A 92 15.46 0.71 -31.40
N LEU A 93 15.48 2.04 -31.23
CA LEU A 93 15.54 2.68 -29.91
C LEU A 93 14.38 2.27 -29.00
N GLN A 94 13.19 2.00 -29.55
CA GLN A 94 12.02 1.55 -28.79
C GLN A 94 12.26 0.22 -28.07
N CYS A 95 13.03 -0.68 -28.68
CA CYS A 95 13.30 -2.02 -28.16
C CYS A 95 14.64 -2.10 -27.38
N SER A 96 15.49 -1.07 -27.47
CA SER A 96 16.80 -1.07 -26.79
C SER A 96 16.72 -0.90 -25.27
N PRO A 97 17.51 -1.65 -24.47
CA PRO A 97 17.68 -1.35 -23.05
C PRO A 97 18.46 -0.04 -22.85
N ARG A 98 18.27 0.64 -21.70
CA ARG A 98 18.92 1.95 -21.43
C ARG A 98 20.45 1.89 -21.49
N SER A 99 21.06 0.81 -21.02
CA SER A 99 22.51 0.61 -21.09
C SER A 99 23.04 0.64 -22.53
N LEU A 100 22.27 0.08 -23.48
CA LEU A 100 22.63 0.11 -24.89
C LEU A 100 22.54 1.53 -25.46
N VAL A 101 21.57 2.33 -25.00
CA VAL A 101 21.40 3.73 -25.44
C VAL A 101 22.64 4.58 -25.11
N THR A 102 23.23 4.40 -23.93
CA THR A 102 24.48 5.08 -23.55
C THR A 102 25.63 4.72 -24.50
N HIS A 103 25.74 3.45 -24.89
CA HIS A 103 26.75 3.00 -25.86
C HIS A 103 26.50 3.53 -27.26
N ILE A 104 25.23 3.64 -27.69
CA ILE A 104 24.87 4.27 -28.97
C ILE A 104 25.26 5.76 -28.95
N ALA A 105 25.00 6.47 -27.85
CA ALA A 105 25.42 7.86 -27.70
C ALA A 105 26.95 8.04 -27.78
N GLU A 106 27.72 7.10 -27.22
CA GLU A 106 29.18 7.08 -27.37
C GLU A 106 29.62 6.97 -28.84
N ILE A 107 28.94 6.16 -29.66
CA ILE A 107 29.25 6.01 -31.08
C ILE A 107 29.05 7.34 -31.81
N TYR A 108 27.92 8.00 -31.57
CA TYR A 108 27.63 9.31 -32.16
C TYR A 108 28.65 10.36 -31.73
N PHE A 109 29.00 10.38 -30.43
CA PHE A 109 29.99 11.31 -29.91
C PHE A 109 31.38 11.10 -30.53
N ARG A 110 31.81 9.83 -30.67
CA ARG A 110 33.10 9.50 -31.31
C ARG A 110 33.12 9.85 -32.80
N ALA A 111 32.01 9.64 -33.49
CA ALA A 111 31.88 9.98 -34.90
C ALA A 111 31.89 11.50 -35.11
N TRP A 112 31.08 12.24 -34.33
CA TRP A 112 31.08 13.71 -34.31
C TRP A 112 32.49 14.27 -34.10
N LYS A 113 33.22 13.76 -33.09
CA LYS A 113 34.58 14.25 -32.78
C LYS A 113 35.59 14.06 -33.91
N LYS A 114 35.37 13.10 -34.81
CA LYS A 114 36.26 12.80 -35.94
C LYS A 114 35.81 13.43 -37.25
N ALA A 115 34.57 13.91 -37.33
CA ALA A 115 33.97 14.42 -38.54
C ALA A 115 34.47 15.84 -38.86
N SER A 116 34.45 16.18 -40.15
CA SER A 116 34.74 17.53 -40.66
C SER A 116 33.91 17.79 -41.93
N GLY A 117 33.78 19.06 -42.30
CA GLY A 117 33.03 19.49 -43.49
C GLY A 117 31.57 19.02 -43.48
N GLU A 118 31.06 18.60 -44.64
CA GLU A 118 29.66 18.18 -44.82
C GLU A 118 29.23 17.04 -43.87
N ILE A 119 30.14 16.10 -43.56
CA ILE A 119 29.86 14.98 -42.65
C ILE A 119 29.53 15.50 -41.24
N LEU A 120 30.28 16.50 -40.76
CA LEU A 120 30.05 17.11 -39.45
C LEU A 120 28.69 17.79 -39.39
N GLU A 121 28.36 18.60 -40.40
CA GLU A 121 27.07 19.30 -40.50
C GLU A 121 25.89 18.31 -40.46
N VAL A 122 25.99 17.20 -41.17
CA VAL A 122 24.94 16.17 -41.18
C VAL A 122 24.81 15.48 -39.83
N ILE A 123 25.92 15.13 -39.16
CA ILE A 123 25.86 14.53 -37.81
C ILE A 123 25.23 15.51 -36.80
N GLU A 124 25.60 16.78 -36.86
CA GLU A 124 25.10 17.79 -35.93
C GLU A 124 23.60 18.07 -36.16
N HIS A 125 23.22 18.44 -37.38
CA HIS A 125 21.87 18.92 -37.68
C HIS A 125 20.87 17.82 -38.00
N SER A 126 21.29 16.75 -38.70
CA SER A 126 20.37 15.67 -39.09
C SER A 126 20.29 14.54 -38.06
N CYS A 127 21.14 14.54 -37.03
CA CYS A 127 21.19 13.45 -36.06
C CYS A 127 21.14 13.92 -34.60
N ILE A 128 22.10 14.72 -34.13
CA ILE A 128 22.14 15.17 -32.73
C ILE A 128 20.96 16.12 -32.45
N GLN A 129 20.77 17.13 -33.31
CA GLN A 129 19.65 18.07 -33.18
C GLN A 129 18.29 17.40 -33.38
N ASP A 130 18.20 16.32 -34.19
CA ASP A 130 17.00 15.49 -34.28
C ASP A 130 16.64 14.87 -32.92
N PHE A 131 17.61 14.27 -32.22
CA PHE A 131 17.37 13.78 -30.87
C PHE A 131 17.04 14.90 -29.87
N MET A 132 17.66 16.08 -29.96
CA MET A 132 17.30 17.24 -29.14
C MET A 132 15.83 17.65 -29.36
N HIS A 133 15.40 17.74 -30.62
CA HIS A 133 14.02 18.02 -30.99
C HIS A 133 13.05 16.98 -30.43
N HIS A 134 13.34 15.68 -30.60
CA HIS A 134 12.52 14.61 -30.02
C HIS A 134 12.53 14.63 -28.49
N GLY A 135 13.65 14.99 -27.85
CA GLY A 135 13.75 15.13 -26.41
C GLY A 135 12.82 16.22 -25.84
N ILE A 136 12.51 17.24 -26.64
CA ILE A 136 11.57 18.31 -26.29
C ILE A 136 10.11 17.88 -26.57
N HIS A 137 9.85 17.32 -27.76
CA HIS A 137 8.49 17.17 -28.28
C HIS A 137 7.84 15.81 -28.01
N LEU A 138 8.60 14.78 -27.61
CA LEU A 138 8.01 13.49 -27.27
C LEU A 138 7.12 13.59 -26.01
N PRO A 139 5.92 12.98 -26.02
CA PRO A 139 5.11 12.83 -24.82
C PRO A 139 5.88 12.08 -23.72
N ARG A 140 5.73 12.48 -22.45
CA ARG A 140 6.40 11.89 -21.29
C ARG A 140 5.99 10.45 -21.03
N ASN A 141 4.78 10.07 -21.43
CA ASN A 141 4.31 8.69 -21.37
C ASN A 141 4.92 7.81 -22.47
N SER A 142 5.62 8.39 -23.45
CA SER A 142 6.30 7.64 -24.49
C SER A 142 7.48 6.85 -23.88
N PRO A 143 7.61 5.55 -24.20
CA PRO A 143 8.77 4.75 -23.77
C PRO A 143 10.09 5.24 -24.39
N LEU A 144 10.03 6.06 -25.45
CA LEU A 144 11.19 6.64 -26.11
C LEU A 144 11.72 7.89 -25.39
N HIS A 145 10.85 8.70 -24.78
CA HIS A 145 11.24 9.94 -24.11
C HIS A 145 12.41 9.77 -23.11
N PRO A 146 12.36 8.83 -22.14
CA PRO A 146 13.48 8.63 -21.23
C PRO A 146 14.75 8.12 -21.92
N LYS A 147 14.65 7.41 -23.06
CA LYS A 147 15.80 6.91 -23.81
C LYS A 147 16.48 8.03 -24.60
N VAL A 148 15.71 8.90 -25.24
CA VAL A 148 16.25 10.08 -25.93
C VAL A 148 16.96 10.99 -24.92
N ARG A 149 16.37 11.20 -23.73
CA ARG A 149 17.05 11.95 -22.66
C ARG A 149 18.34 11.27 -22.18
N GLU A 150 18.34 9.94 -22.02
CA GLU A 150 19.55 9.19 -21.66
C GLU A 150 20.65 9.35 -22.72
N PHE A 151 20.30 9.28 -24.01
CA PHE A 151 21.22 9.52 -25.12
C PHE A 151 21.86 10.91 -25.04
N LEU A 152 21.05 11.96 -24.90
CA LEU A 152 21.53 13.34 -24.82
C LEU A 152 22.36 13.60 -23.56
N SER A 153 22.04 12.93 -22.45
CA SER A 153 22.79 13.06 -21.19
C SER A 153 24.27 12.70 -21.35
N TYR A 154 24.61 11.84 -22.31
CA TYR A 154 26.00 11.51 -22.62
C TYR A 154 26.77 12.77 -23.09
N PHE A 155 26.21 13.53 -24.04
CA PHE A 155 26.81 14.77 -24.53
C PHE A 155 26.92 15.82 -23.42
N HIS A 156 25.86 16.02 -22.62
CA HIS A 156 25.87 16.98 -21.51
C HIS A 156 26.93 16.65 -20.46
N LYS A 157 27.13 15.37 -20.14
CA LYS A 157 28.18 14.93 -19.20
C LYS A 157 29.59 15.19 -19.75
N GLN A 158 29.79 15.07 -21.06
CA GLN A 158 31.09 15.33 -21.69
C GLN A 158 31.46 16.82 -21.75
N ASN A 159 30.49 17.74 -21.58
CA ASN A 159 30.69 19.18 -21.73
C ASN A 159 31.88 19.71 -20.90
N LYS A 160 32.06 19.22 -19.66
CA LYS A 160 33.16 19.65 -18.78
C LYS A 160 34.51 18.97 -19.05
N CYS A 161 34.53 17.88 -19.83
CA CYS A 161 35.71 17.02 -19.96
C CYS A 161 36.32 17.04 -21.37
N ARG A 162 35.62 17.57 -22.37
CA ARG A 162 35.98 17.46 -23.78
C ARG A 162 35.83 18.81 -24.48
N GLN A 163 36.90 19.26 -25.12
CA GLN A 163 36.92 20.49 -25.89
C GLN A 163 35.93 20.43 -27.08
N GLY A 164 35.29 21.56 -27.38
CA GLY A 164 34.37 21.74 -28.52
C GLY A 164 32.92 21.30 -28.26
N VAL A 165 32.63 20.61 -27.15
CA VAL A 165 31.26 20.17 -26.83
C VAL A 165 30.36 21.36 -26.48
N GLU A 166 30.91 22.34 -25.76
CA GLU A 166 30.19 23.54 -25.34
C GLU A 166 29.67 24.35 -26.55
N GLU A 167 30.52 24.60 -27.53
CA GLU A 167 30.18 25.29 -28.79
C GLU A 167 29.04 24.59 -29.53
N VAL A 168 29.10 23.25 -29.65
CA VAL A 168 28.08 22.48 -30.36
C VAL A 168 26.77 22.43 -29.60
N LEU A 169 26.80 22.30 -28.27
CA LEU A 169 25.58 22.38 -27.46
C LEU A 169 24.93 23.76 -27.60
N TYR A 170 25.71 24.84 -27.56
CA TYR A 170 25.23 26.19 -27.78
C TYR A 170 24.58 26.33 -29.17
N ARG A 171 25.31 26.00 -30.25
CA ARG A 171 24.83 26.10 -31.64
C ARG A 171 23.56 25.29 -31.89
N LEU A 172 23.50 24.04 -31.41
CA LEU A 172 22.37 23.15 -31.70
C LEU A 172 21.14 23.42 -30.85
N TYR A 173 21.27 23.93 -29.62
CA TYR A 173 20.12 24.31 -28.80
C TYR A 173 19.54 25.68 -29.16
N GLN A 174 20.37 26.61 -29.66
CA GLN A 174 19.97 27.98 -29.97
C GLN A 174 18.62 28.11 -30.73
N PRO A 175 18.36 27.36 -31.83
CA PRO A 175 17.13 27.55 -32.59
C PRO A 175 15.87 26.88 -31.99
N ILE A 176 16.03 25.94 -31.06
CA ILE A 176 14.94 25.06 -30.59
C ILE A 176 14.59 25.26 -29.11
N LEU A 177 15.59 25.40 -28.23
CA LEU A 177 15.39 25.30 -26.79
C LEU A 177 14.62 26.50 -26.24
N TRP A 178 15.08 27.71 -26.55
CA TRP A 178 14.52 28.95 -26.01
C TRP A 178 13.08 29.21 -26.48
N ARG A 179 12.77 28.82 -27.72
CA ARG A 179 11.39 28.85 -28.24
C ARG A 179 10.51 27.82 -27.53
N SER A 180 11.05 26.64 -27.24
CA SER A 180 10.32 25.55 -26.61
C SER A 180 10.03 25.81 -25.13
N LEU A 181 10.91 26.52 -24.42
CA LEU A 181 10.66 27.03 -23.06
C LEU A 181 9.46 27.99 -23.00
N LYS A 182 9.11 28.63 -24.13
CA LYS A 182 7.99 29.57 -24.25
C LYS A 182 6.81 29.00 -25.06
N ALA A 183 6.81 27.69 -25.31
CA ALA A 183 5.76 27.03 -26.09
C ALA A 183 4.40 27.08 -25.39
N ARG A 184 3.30 27.04 -26.16
CA ARG A 184 1.93 26.97 -25.60
C ARG A 184 1.69 25.68 -24.81
N ASN A 185 2.27 24.57 -25.26
CA ASN A 185 2.13 23.26 -24.61
C ASN A 185 3.06 23.16 -23.38
N SER A 186 2.50 22.91 -22.21
CA SER A 186 3.25 22.81 -20.95
C SER A 186 4.18 21.61 -20.86
N GLU A 187 3.84 20.49 -21.50
CA GLU A 187 4.72 19.32 -21.53
C GLU A 187 5.99 19.60 -22.35
N VAL A 188 5.83 20.31 -23.47
CA VAL A 188 6.96 20.80 -24.29
C VAL A 188 7.85 21.74 -23.47
N ARG A 189 7.27 22.73 -22.77
CA ARG A 189 8.03 23.63 -21.88
C ARG A 189 8.77 22.84 -20.79
N SER A 190 8.09 21.87 -20.18
CA SER A 190 8.64 21.04 -19.12
C SER A 190 9.77 20.11 -19.61
N ASN A 191 9.67 19.56 -20.81
CA ASN A 191 10.74 18.76 -21.41
C ASN A 191 11.93 19.62 -21.85
N ALA A 192 11.67 20.78 -22.44
CA ALA A 192 12.69 21.78 -22.75
C ALA A 192 13.44 22.20 -21.49
N ALA A 193 12.72 22.45 -20.38
CA ALA A 193 13.32 22.75 -19.09
C ALA A 193 14.27 21.64 -18.62
N LEU A 194 13.89 20.36 -18.72
CA LEU A 194 14.78 19.24 -18.36
C LEU A 194 16.09 19.25 -19.15
N LEU A 195 16.04 19.46 -20.47
CA LEU A 195 17.23 19.52 -21.30
C LEU A 195 18.07 20.77 -21.03
N PHE A 196 17.42 21.92 -20.81
CA PHE A 196 18.07 23.15 -20.39
C PHE A 196 18.86 22.94 -19.09
N ILE A 197 18.25 22.34 -18.07
CA ILE A 197 18.87 22.04 -16.77
C ILE A 197 20.07 21.10 -16.94
N ASP A 198 19.93 20.05 -17.75
CA ASP A 198 21.00 19.07 -17.95
C ASP A 198 22.20 19.68 -18.72
N ALA A 199 21.93 20.63 -19.63
CA ALA A 199 22.94 21.34 -20.42
C ALA A 199 23.52 22.60 -19.74
N PHE A 200 22.94 23.08 -18.64
CA PHE A 200 23.32 24.34 -17.99
C PHE A 200 24.78 24.36 -17.49
N PRO A 201 25.53 25.48 -17.65
CA PRO A 201 25.17 26.64 -18.45
C PRO A 201 25.43 26.38 -19.95
N ILE A 202 24.62 27.00 -20.82
CA ILE A 202 24.80 26.91 -22.27
C ILE A 202 25.48 28.19 -22.75
N LEU A 203 26.78 28.15 -23.03
CA LEU A 203 27.58 29.33 -23.39
C LEU A 203 28.30 29.13 -24.72
N ASP A 204 28.58 30.23 -25.42
CA ASP A 204 29.51 30.23 -26.55
C ASP A 204 30.94 30.43 -26.02
N PRO A 205 31.89 29.53 -26.31
CA PRO A 205 33.29 29.70 -25.91
C PRO A 205 33.95 30.97 -26.46
N GLY A 206 33.38 31.58 -27.50
CA GLY A 206 33.84 32.84 -28.10
C GLY A 206 33.39 34.11 -27.37
N PHE A 207 32.52 34.00 -26.36
CA PHE A 207 32.04 35.17 -25.63
C PHE A 207 33.15 35.89 -24.84
N ASN A 208 33.05 37.22 -24.81
CA ASN A 208 33.81 38.01 -23.84
C ASN A 208 33.15 37.89 -22.45
N ARG A 209 33.76 38.51 -21.43
CA ARG A 209 33.25 38.43 -20.05
C ARG A 209 31.85 39.04 -19.90
N GLU A 210 31.59 40.17 -20.55
CA GLU A 210 30.31 40.88 -20.48
C GLU A 210 29.19 40.06 -21.14
N ASP A 211 29.45 39.50 -22.33
CA ASP A 211 28.50 38.63 -23.04
C ASP A 211 28.22 37.35 -22.24
N THR A 212 29.24 36.79 -21.60
CA THR A 212 29.10 35.61 -20.71
C THR A 212 28.19 35.94 -19.53
N ASP A 213 28.42 37.06 -18.86
CA ASP A 213 27.63 37.49 -17.70
C ASP A 213 26.16 37.78 -18.10
N ASN A 214 25.96 38.46 -19.24
CA ASN A 214 24.62 38.73 -19.79
C ASN A 214 23.86 37.44 -20.13
N GLU A 215 24.55 36.46 -20.73
CA GLU A 215 23.94 35.19 -21.11
C GLU A 215 23.62 34.31 -19.89
N ILE A 216 24.49 34.32 -18.87
CA ILE A 216 24.22 33.66 -17.59
C ILE A 216 23.01 34.30 -16.90
N GLN A 217 22.94 35.63 -16.86
CA GLN A 217 21.79 36.33 -16.28
C GLN A 217 20.48 35.97 -17.00
N ARG A 218 20.48 35.96 -18.34
CA ARG A 218 19.33 35.52 -19.14
C ARG A 218 18.89 34.10 -18.78
N GLN A 219 19.83 33.19 -18.53
CA GLN A 219 19.51 31.82 -18.13
C GLN A 219 18.96 31.72 -16.70
N PHE A 220 19.38 32.59 -15.78
CA PHE A 220 18.73 32.71 -14.47
C PHE A 220 17.29 33.24 -14.60
N ASP A 221 17.04 34.21 -15.47
CA ASP A 221 15.69 34.73 -15.71
C ASP A 221 14.73 33.64 -16.26
N GLU A 222 15.24 32.75 -17.11
CA GLU A 222 14.48 31.58 -17.57
C GLU A 222 14.22 30.58 -16.43
N LEU A 223 15.13 30.41 -15.46
CA LEU A 223 14.85 29.58 -14.26
C LEU A 223 13.73 30.18 -13.41
N PHE A 224 13.74 31.49 -13.17
CA PHE A 224 12.65 32.15 -12.46
C PHE A 224 11.32 32.01 -13.22
N SER A 225 11.34 32.19 -14.54
CA SER A 225 10.17 32.00 -15.40
C SER A 225 9.58 30.58 -15.27
N LEU A 226 10.42 29.55 -15.15
CA LEU A 226 9.97 28.17 -14.91
C LEU A 226 9.31 28.00 -13.54
N LEU A 227 9.81 28.66 -12.50
CA LEU A 227 9.21 28.63 -11.16
C LEU A 227 7.86 29.35 -11.09
N GLU A 228 7.63 30.32 -11.98
CA GLU A 228 6.40 31.13 -12.04
C GLU A 228 5.40 30.65 -13.11
N ASP A 229 5.70 29.56 -13.81
CA ASP A 229 4.87 29.04 -14.89
C ASP A 229 3.41 28.77 -14.43
N PRO A 230 2.40 29.09 -15.25
CA PRO A 230 1.00 28.84 -14.89
C PRO A 230 0.66 27.36 -14.71
N GLN A 231 1.44 26.44 -15.28
CA GLN A 231 1.20 25.01 -15.22
C GLN A 231 2.05 24.32 -14.14
N PRO A 232 1.42 23.63 -13.16
CA PRO A 232 2.11 22.94 -12.07
C PRO A 232 3.24 22.01 -12.52
N LEU A 233 3.07 21.30 -13.64
CA LEU A 233 4.07 20.38 -14.18
C LEU A 233 5.41 21.09 -14.49
N VAL A 234 5.33 22.31 -15.05
CA VAL A 234 6.50 23.10 -15.41
C VAL A 234 7.16 23.61 -14.14
N ARG A 235 6.39 24.15 -13.19
CA ARG A 235 6.92 24.59 -11.89
C ARG A 235 7.63 23.47 -11.12
N SER A 236 7.04 22.27 -11.05
CA SER A 236 7.71 21.11 -10.45
C SER A 236 9.03 20.76 -11.14
N THR A 237 9.14 21.00 -12.44
CA THR A 237 10.37 20.80 -13.20
C THR A 237 11.38 21.92 -12.96
N GLY A 238 10.90 23.17 -12.84
CA GLY A 238 11.71 24.31 -12.42
C GLY A 238 12.32 24.10 -11.03
N VAL A 239 11.53 23.61 -10.06
CA VAL A 239 12.01 23.23 -8.72
C VAL A 239 13.18 22.25 -8.80
N LEU A 240 13.03 21.16 -9.56
CA LEU A 240 14.10 20.19 -9.78
C LEU A 240 15.33 20.84 -10.42
N GLY A 241 15.12 21.72 -11.39
CA GLY A 241 16.16 22.45 -12.09
C GLY A 241 17.00 23.32 -11.20
N VAL A 242 16.33 24.20 -10.46
CA VAL A 242 16.97 25.11 -9.51
C VAL A 242 17.73 24.32 -8.45
N CYS A 243 17.16 23.24 -7.88
CA CYS A 243 17.88 22.41 -6.92
C CYS A 243 19.15 21.77 -7.51
N LYS A 244 19.09 21.24 -8.73
CA LYS A 244 20.26 20.64 -9.40
C LYS A 244 21.35 21.67 -9.73
N ILE A 245 20.95 22.83 -10.27
CA ILE A 245 21.87 23.89 -10.68
C ILE A 245 22.51 24.51 -9.44
N ALA A 246 21.73 24.86 -8.42
CA ALA A 246 22.25 25.38 -7.15
C ALA A 246 23.23 24.39 -6.50
N PHE A 247 22.91 23.10 -6.46
CA PHE A 247 23.83 22.07 -5.94
C PHE A 247 25.16 22.06 -6.72
N LYS A 248 25.10 21.99 -8.06
CA LYS A 248 26.26 21.77 -8.94
C LYS A 248 27.14 23.01 -9.10
N TYR A 249 26.58 24.21 -9.01
CA TYR A 249 27.23 25.48 -9.32
C TYR A 249 27.22 26.46 -8.14
N TRP A 250 27.01 25.99 -6.91
CA TRP A 250 26.86 26.81 -5.71
C TRP A 250 27.90 27.94 -5.58
N GLU A 251 29.18 27.62 -5.78
CA GLU A 251 30.27 28.59 -5.65
C GLU A 251 30.38 29.57 -6.84
N MET A 252 29.78 29.23 -7.98
CA MET A 252 29.82 30.04 -9.20
C MET A 252 28.62 30.99 -9.32
N ILE A 253 27.52 30.70 -8.62
CA ILE A 253 26.30 31.50 -8.66
C ILE A 253 26.42 32.66 -7.65
N PRO A 254 26.09 33.91 -8.03
CA PRO A 254 26.06 35.03 -7.09
C PRO A 254 25.17 34.72 -5.86
N ALA A 255 25.66 35.05 -4.66
CA ALA A 255 24.96 34.72 -3.41
C ALA A 255 23.54 35.30 -3.32
N THR A 256 23.31 36.48 -3.91
CA THR A 256 21.99 37.10 -4.01
C THR A 256 21.02 36.26 -4.84
N VAL A 257 21.46 35.78 -6.01
CA VAL A 257 20.67 34.93 -6.90
C VAL A 257 20.34 33.59 -6.22
N LEU A 258 21.31 32.98 -5.51
CA LEU A 258 21.03 31.77 -4.72
C LEU A 258 19.97 32.01 -3.65
N ALA A 259 20.05 33.12 -2.91
CA ALA A 259 19.09 33.46 -1.88
C ALA A 259 17.68 33.65 -2.48
N ASP A 260 17.56 34.35 -3.61
CA ASP A 260 16.28 34.61 -4.26
C ASP A 260 15.65 33.33 -4.83
N LEU A 261 16.46 32.47 -5.46
CA LEU A 261 16.02 31.16 -5.92
C LEU A 261 15.52 30.29 -4.75
N LEU A 262 16.27 30.22 -3.65
CA LEU A 262 15.86 29.43 -2.48
C LEU A 262 14.61 29.98 -1.81
N LYS A 263 14.46 31.30 -1.70
CA LYS A 263 13.22 31.93 -1.21
C LYS A 263 12.04 31.62 -2.11
N ALA A 264 12.21 31.65 -3.44
CA ALA A 264 11.16 31.24 -4.36
C ALA A 264 10.71 29.79 -4.13
N LEU A 265 11.65 28.86 -3.86
CA LEU A 265 11.31 27.48 -3.53
C LEU A 265 10.60 27.35 -2.17
N ILE A 266 11.15 27.98 -1.12
CA ILE A 266 10.76 27.77 0.27
C ILE A 266 9.55 28.61 0.68
N GLU A 267 9.49 29.87 0.28
CA GLU A 267 8.45 30.82 0.72
C GLU A 267 7.27 30.87 -0.24
N LYS A 268 7.46 30.51 -1.53
CA LYS A 268 6.39 30.50 -2.53
C LYS A 268 5.96 29.07 -2.91
N LEU A 269 6.85 28.28 -3.52
CA LEU A 269 6.44 26.99 -4.12
C LEU A 269 6.15 25.88 -3.11
N ALA A 270 6.76 25.93 -1.92
CA ALA A 270 6.37 25.05 -0.81
C ALA A 270 4.91 25.29 -0.36
N PHE A 271 4.35 26.47 -0.67
CA PHE A 271 2.98 26.88 -0.34
C PHE A 271 2.11 27.06 -1.59
N ASP A 272 2.47 26.42 -2.71
CA ASP A 272 1.73 26.50 -3.95
C ASP A 272 0.24 26.15 -3.74
N ALA A 273 -0.63 27.15 -3.93
CA ALA A 273 -2.06 27.02 -3.66
C ALA A 273 -2.77 26.09 -4.67
N THR A 274 -2.22 25.93 -5.87
CA THR A 274 -2.89 25.28 -6.99
C THR A 274 -2.58 23.79 -7.10
N SER A 275 -1.43 23.33 -6.59
CA SER A 275 -1.02 21.94 -6.75
C SER A 275 -0.17 21.40 -5.60
N ALA A 276 -0.65 20.28 -5.02
CA ALA A 276 0.11 19.49 -4.09
C ALA A 276 1.35 18.82 -4.73
N ASP A 277 1.39 18.64 -6.06
CA ASP A 277 2.58 18.09 -6.73
C ASP A 277 3.74 19.09 -6.75
N VAL A 278 3.45 20.39 -6.86
CA VAL A 278 4.49 21.42 -6.74
C VAL A 278 5.05 21.45 -5.33
N ARG A 279 4.19 21.52 -4.31
CA ARG A 279 4.61 21.48 -2.90
C ARG A 279 5.42 20.21 -2.59
N CYS A 280 4.94 19.05 -3.05
CA CYS A 280 5.65 17.78 -2.91
C CYS A 280 7.01 17.79 -3.63
N SER A 281 7.11 18.40 -4.81
CA SER A 281 8.36 18.48 -5.56
C SER A 281 9.44 19.29 -4.85
N VAL A 282 9.06 20.36 -4.11
CA VAL A 282 10.00 21.14 -3.30
C VAL A 282 10.67 20.24 -2.27
N PHE A 283 9.90 19.51 -1.47
CA PHE A 283 10.45 18.64 -0.42
C PHE A 283 11.18 17.41 -0.96
N LYS A 284 10.88 16.98 -2.18
CA LYS A 284 11.64 15.92 -2.86
C LYS A 284 12.97 16.40 -3.44
N CYS A 285 13.06 17.67 -3.86
CA CYS A 285 14.25 18.20 -4.53
C CYS A 285 15.20 18.97 -3.60
N LEU A 286 14.70 19.60 -2.53
CA LEU A 286 15.55 20.30 -1.55
C LEU A 286 16.64 19.40 -0.93
N PRO A 287 16.41 18.09 -0.69
CA PRO A 287 17.46 17.13 -0.34
C PRO A 287 18.70 17.14 -1.25
N ILE A 288 18.56 17.46 -2.53
CA ILE A 288 19.68 17.56 -3.49
C ILE A 288 20.61 18.71 -3.08
N ILE A 289 20.04 19.86 -2.68
CA ILE A 289 20.84 21.01 -2.24
C ILE A 289 21.52 20.71 -0.90
N LEU A 290 20.81 20.02 0.01
CA LEU A 290 21.33 19.62 1.33
C LEU A 290 22.57 18.70 1.25
N ASP A 291 22.81 18.03 0.12
CA ASP A 291 24.05 17.28 -0.11
C ASP A 291 25.28 18.18 -0.30
N ASN A 292 25.08 19.47 -0.58
CA ASN A 292 26.15 20.47 -0.59
C ASN A 292 26.22 21.17 0.78
N VAL A 293 27.29 20.91 1.53
CA VAL A 293 27.51 21.47 2.88
C VAL A 293 27.58 22.99 2.89
N LEU A 294 28.04 23.62 1.80
CA LEU A 294 28.08 25.08 1.67
C LEU A 294 26.68 25.73 1.69
N SER A 295 25.64 24.95 1.43
CA SER A 295 24.25 25.42 1.48
C SER A 295 23.66 25.49 2.88
N HIS A 296 24.24 24.78 3.85
CA HIS A 296 23.65 24.59 5.16
C HIS A 296 23.42 25.90 5.94
N PRO A 297 24.35 26.88 5.97
CA PRO A 297 24.13 28.12 6.71
C PRO A 297 22.92 28.92 6.22
N LEU A 298 22.73 28.98 4.89
CA LEU A 298 21.60 29.69 4.30
C LEU A 298 20.29 28.90 4.49
N LEU A 299 20.32 27.58 4.31
CA LEU A 299 19.14 26.75 4.52
C LEU A 299 18.70 26.73 6.00
N GLU A 300 19.61 26.69 6.97
CA GLU A 300 19.23 26.75 8.40
C GLU A 300 18.43 28.02 8.73
N GLN A 301 18.71 29.14 8.05
CA GLN A 301 17.96 30.39 8.20
C GLN A 301 16.56 30.34 7.56
N LEU A 302 16.43 29.69 6.39
CA LEU A 302 15.20 29.70 5.60
C LEU A 302 14.21 28.58 6.00
N LEU A 303 14.71 27.42 6.43
CA LEU A 303 13.89 26.24 6.72
C LEU A 303 12.77 26.44 7.77
N PRO A 304 12.91 27.27 8.83
CA PRO A 304 11.84 27.53 9.79
C PRO A 304 10.53 28.06 9.17
N ALA A 305 10.57 28.66 7.98
CA ALA A 305 9.38 29.10 7.26
C ALA A 305 8.45 27.93 6.90
N LEU A 306 8.99 26.70 6.77
CA LEU A 306 8.26 25.51 6.30
C LEU A 306 7.45 24.79 7.40
N LYS A 307 7.42 25.31 8.63
CA LYS A 307 6.81 24.63 9.79
C LYS A 307 5.36 24.18 9.56
N TYR A 308 4.59 24.95 8.79
CA TYR A 308 3.19 24.64 8.53
C TYR A 308 2.98 23.52 7.51
N ASN A 309 3.98 23.17 6.70
CA ASN A 309 3.89 22.09 5.73
C ASN A 309 3.80 20.70 6.37
N LEU A 310 4.18 20.57 7.64
CA LEU A 310 3.90 19.39 8.45
C LEU A 310 2.40 19.05 8.49
N HIS A 311 1.54 20.07 8.39
CA HIS A 311 0.08 19.97 8.43
C HIS A 311 -0.56 20.09 7.04
N ASP A 312 0.18 19.88 5.95
CA ASP A 312 -0.38 19.93 4.60
C ASP A 312 -1.56 18.97 4.45
N ASN A 313 -2.64 19.38 3.79
CA ASN A 313 -3.82 18.54 3.57
C ASN A 313 -3.50 17.26 2.81
N SER A 314 -2.51 17.31 1.92
CA SER A 314 -2.11 16.19 1.07
C SER A 314 -1.08 15.30 1.77
N GLU A 315 -1.43 14.04 2.03
CA GLU A 315 -0.53 13.06 2.66
C GLU A 315 0.80 12.91 1.91
N LYS A 316 0.79 12.89 0.57
CA LYS A 316 2.03 12.82 -0.24
C LYS A 316 2.99 13.98 0.01
N VAL A 317 2.47 15.16 0.40
CA VAL A 317 3.29 16.33 0.73
C VAL A 317 3.88 16.14 2.12
N ARG A 318 3.06 15.72 3.10
CA ARG A 318 3.54 15.40 4.46
C ARG A 318 4.61 14.31 4.45
N VAL A 319 4.46 13.26 3.65
CA VAL A 319 5.48 12.22 3.44
C VAL A 319 6.80 12.84 2.96
N ALA A 320 6.75 13.62 1.87
CA ALA A 320 7.94 14.25 1.31
C ALA A 320 8.59 15.25 2.29
N PHE A 321 7.78 15.99 3.04
CA PHE A 321 8.24 16.93 4.05
C PHE A 321 8.98 16.24 5.20
N VAL A 322 8.44 15.14 5.75
CA VAL A 322 9.12 14.38 6.81
C VAL A 322 10.38 13.69 6.27
N ASP A 323 10.38 13.20 5.02
CA ASP A 323 11.59 12.69 4.36
C ASP A 323 12.69 13.77 4.24
N MET A 324 12.32 15.03 3.96
CA MET A 324 13.24 16.16 3.99
C MET A 324 13.78 16.42 5.41
N LEU A 325 12.93 16.38 6.45
CA LEU A 325 13.38 16.53 7.85
C LEU A 325 14.36 15.41 8.25
N LEU A 326 14.11 14.17 7.81
CA LEU A 326 15.03 13.05 8.00
C LEU A 326 16.38 13.31 7.32
N LYS A 327 16.37 13.83 6.08
CA LYS A 327 17.60 14.23 5.38
C LYS A 327 18.36 15.31 6.14
N ILE A 328 17.67 16.36 6.61
CA ILE A 328 18.26 17.43 7.42
C ILE A 328 18.94 16.86 8.67
N LYS A 329 18.27 15.94 9.37
CA LYS A 329 18.83 15.23 10.54
C LYS A 329 20.08 14.43 10.16
N SER A 330 20.07 13.70 9.04
CA SER A 330 21.18 12.84 8.63
C SER A 330 22.43 13.63 8.23
N VAL A 331 22.27 14.74 7.49
CA VAL A 331 23.39 15.58 7.07
C VAL A 331 23.78 16.64 8.10
N LYS A 332 23.08 16.69 9.24
CA LYS A 332 23.28 17.66 10.33
C LYS A 332 23.21 19.13 9.88
N ALA A 333 22.40 19.42 8.85
CA ALA A 333 22.29 20.76 8.26
C ALA A 333 21.55 21.75 9.19
N ALA A 334 20.59 21.25 9.97
CA ALA A 334 19.84 22.03 10.94
C ALA A 334 19.24 21.10 12.01
N LYS A 335 18.84 21.68 13.14
CA LYS A 335 18.06 20.97 14.16
C LYS A 335 16.60 20.91 13.72
N PHE A 336 16.06 19.73 13.42
CA PHE A 336 14.68 19.59 12.92
C PHE A 336 13.62 20.17 13.89
N TRP A 337 13.89 20.15 15.20
CA TRP A 337 12.99 20.71 16.22
C TRP A 337 12.96 22.25 16.24
N LYS A 338 13.93 22.92 15.57
CA LYS A 338 13.84 24.37 15.30
C LYS A 338 12.93 24.68 14.11
N ILE A 339 12.66 23.69 13.26
CA ILE A 339 11.75 23.82 12.11
C ILE A 339 10.33 23.48 12.55
N CYS A 340 10.13 22.30 13.16
CA CYS A 340 8.83 21.84 13.68
C CYS A 340 8.97 21.51 15.17
N SER A 341 8.11 22.08 16.03
CA SER A 341 8.13 21.74 17.45
C SER A 341 7.84 20.25 17.68
N ILE A 342 8.37 19.70 18.78
CA ILE A 342 8.08 18.31 19.17
C ILE A 342 6.58 18.12 19.34
N ASP A 343 5.85 19.06 19.94
CA ASP A 343 4.39 18.98 20.10
C ASP A 343 3.66 18.83 18.75
N SER A 344 4.04 19.61 17.74
CA SER A 344 3.43 19.53 16.41
C SER A 344 3.70 18.17 15.75
N LEU A 345 4.91 17.63 15.94
CA LEU A 345 5.29 16.31 15.42
C LEU A 345 4.52 15.18 16.14
N LEU A 346 4.29 15.30 17.46
CA LEU A 346 3.52 14.34 18.24
C LEU A 346 2.03 14.36 17.85
N VAL A 347 1.43 15.54 17.68
CA VAL A 347 0.05 15.68 17.17
C VAL A 347 -0.08 15.03 15.78
N ARG A 348 0.90 15.26 14.89
CA ARG A 348 0.87 14.57 13.59
C ARG A 348 1.06 13.07 13.73
N LEU A 349 1.95 12.59 14.60
CA LEU A 349 2.14 11.16 14.82
C LEU A 349 0.83 10.50 15.23
N GLU A 350 0.11 11.08 16.19
CA GLU A 350 -1.22 10.63 16.63
C GLU A 350 -2.26 10.56 15.49
N MET A 351 -2.27 11.53 14.58
CA MET A 351 -3.32 11.63 13.56
C MET A 351 -2.99 10.90 12.25
N ASP A 352 -1.72 10.81 11.87
CA ASP A 352 -1.34 10.39 10.52
C ASP A 352 -1.45 8.89 10.25
N SER A 353 -1.50 8.54 8.98
CA SER A 353 -1.44 7.15 8.52
C SER A 353 -0.04 6.53 8.72
N ARG A 354 0.07 5.23 8.45
CA ARG A 354 1.32 4.47 8.56
C ARG A 354 2.50 5.07 7.76
N PRO A 355 2.38 5.46 6.48
CA PRO A 355 3.47 6.06 5.71
C PRO A 355 4.15 7.25 6.37
N VAL A 356 3.38 8.17 6.97
CA VAL A 356 3.93 9.35 7.65
C VAL A 356 4.38 8.98 9.06
N SER A 357 3.58 8.20 9.79
CA SER A 357 3.88 7.79 11.17
C SER A 357 5.23 7.11 11.30
N ARG A 358 5.55 6.12 10.45
CA ARG A 358 6.84 5.41 10.49
C ARG A 358 8.05 6.34 10.33
N ARG A 359 7.92 7.38 9.50
CA ARG A 359 8.97 8.39 9.28
C ARG A 359 9.10 9.33 10.47
N LEU A 360 7.98 9.76 11.05
CA LEU A 360 7.98 10.55 12.28
C LEU A 360 8.63 9.78 13.43
N VAL A 361 8.34 8.48 13.56
CA VAL A 361 9.01 7.60 14.54
C VAL A 361 10.52 7.55 14.28
N SER A 362 10.96 7.37 13.04
CA SER A 362 12.40 7.41 12.71
C SER A 362 13.05 8.76 13.05
N LEU A 363 12.34 9.87 12.79
CA LEU A 363 12.81 11.22 13.11
C LEU A 363 12.99 11.41 14.62
N LEU A 364 12.01 10.95 15.40
CA LEU A 364 11.94 11.09 16.86
C LEU A 364 12.61 9.94 17.63
N PHE A 365 13.13 8.91 16.95
CA PHE A 365 13.55 7.66 17.57
C PHE A 365 14.59 7.89 18.68
N SER A 366 15.67 8.60 18.37
CA SER A 366 16.74 8.94 19.32
C SER A 366 16.30 9.89 20.45
N SER A 367 15.11 10.49 20.37
CA SER A 367 14.58 11.35 21.43
C SER A 367 13.80 10.55 22.48
N PHE A 368 13.07 9.52 22.06
CA PHE A 368 12.18 8.74 22.94
C PHE A 368 12.59 7.29 23.15
N PHE A 369 13.58 6.81 22.40
CA PHE A 369 14.22 5.51 22.59
C PHE A 369 15.71 5.57 22.18
N PRO A 370 16.55 6.29 22.95
CA PRO A 370 17.97 6.45 22.65
C PRO A 370 18.77 5.18 23.00
N THR A 371 18.86 4.24 22.05
CA THR A 371 19.52 2.93 22.28
C THR A 371 21.03 3.01 22.59
N ASP A 372 21.63 4.18 22.45
CA ASP A 372 23.01 4.53 22.81
C ASP A 372 23.17 4.95 24.28
N GLN A 373 22.07 5.20 25.00
CA GLN A 373 22.03 5.59 26.41
C GLN A 373 21.70 4.38 27.32
N PRO A 374 21.94 4.49 28.65
CA PRO A 374 21.54 3.47 29.62
C PRO A 374 20.03 3.16 29.60
N GLU A 375 19.67 1.95 30.03
CA GLU A 375 18.27 1.45 29.97
C GLU A 375 17.32 2.30 30.81
N GLU A 376 17.79 2.88 31.91
CA GLU A 376 17.02 3.76 32.81
C GLU A 376 16.48 4.99 32.06
N VAL A 377 17.31 5.56 31.18
CA VAL A 377 16.94 6.71 30.34
C VAL A 377 15.84 6.32 29.35
N TRP A 378 15.80 5.07 28.88
CA TRP A 378 14.78 4.64 27.93
C TRP A 378 13.38 4.66 28.56
N CYS A 379 13.29 4.23 29.82
CA CYS A 379 12.04 4.22 30.56
C CYS A 379 11.59 5.65 30.92
N GLU A 380 12.51 6.52 31.36
CA GLU A 380 12.24 7.95 31.59
C GLU A 380 11.67 8.63 30.34
N ARG A 381 12.27 8.37 29.18
CA ARG A 381 11.80 8.92 27.89
C ARG A 381 10.46 8.36 27.46
N CYS A 382 10.19 7.09 27.77
CA CYS A 382 8.88 6.46 27.56
C CYS A 382 7.79 7.14 28.38
N VAL A 383 8.03 7.33 29.67
CA VAL A 383 7.13 8.04 30.57
C VAL A 383 6.89 9.47 30.07
N THR A 384 7.95 10.19 29.74
CA THR A 384 7.86 11.55 29.19
C THR A 384 6.95 11.59 27.96
N LEU A 385 7.12 10.66 27.02
CA LEU A 385 6.30 10.61 25.81
C LEU A 385 4.82 10.33 26.11
N ILE A 386 4.54 9.41 27.05
CA ILE A 386 3.18 9.10 27.50
C ILE A 386 2.52 10.34 28.11
N GLN A 387 3.24 11.06 28.98
CA GLN A 387 2.75 12.27 29.64
C GLN A 387 2.54 13.43 28.65
N MET A 388 3.38 13.56 27.62
CA MET A 388 3.23 14.58 26.58
C MET A 388 2.04 14.30 25.66
N ASN A 389 1.92 13.08 25.13
CA ASN A 389 0.80 12.66 24.28
C ASN A 389 0.68 11.12 24.26
N PRO A 390 -0.31 10.53 24.96
CA PRO A 390 -0.44 9.08 25.09
C PRO A 390 -0.78 8.39 23.76
N ALA A 391 -1.56 9.03 22.90
CA ALA A 391 -1.94 8.46 21.60
C ALA A 391 -0.75 8.44 20.62
N ALA A 392 0.09 9.49 20.64
CA ALA A 392 1.35 9.53 19.92
C ALA A 392 2.33 8.49 20.48
N ALA A 393 2.40 8.30 21.80
CA ALA A 393 3.22 7.27 22.44
C ALA A 393 2.88 5.86 21.93
N ARG A 394 1.58 5.52 21.87
CA ARG A 394 1.10 4.25 21.32
C ARG A 394 1.60 4.03 19.89
N LYS A 395 1.46 5.04 19.02
CA LYS A 395 1.94 4.96 17.63
C LYS A 395 3.46 4.94 17.52
N PHE A 396 4.17 5.65 18.40
CA PHE A 396 5.62 5.63 18.44
C PHE A 396 6.14 4.22 18.69
N TYR A 397 5.69 3.60 19.78
CA TYR A 397 6.13 2.25 20.16
C TYR A 397 5.57 1.16 19.24
N LEU A 398 4.45 1.40 18.55
CA LEU A 398 3.94 0.51 17.50
C LEU A 398 4.93 0.35 16.33
N TYR A 399 5.64 1.41 15.95
CA TYR A 399 6.61 1.38 14.83
C TYR A 399 8.08 1.43 15.27
N ALA A 400 8.36 1.48 16.58
CA ALA A 400 9.73 1.56 17.10
C ALA A 400 10.62 0.37 16.67
N TYR A 401 10.03 -0.82 16.52
CA TYR A 401 10.74 -2.05 16.13
C TYR A 401 11.45 -1.94 14.77
N GLU A 402 11.08 -0.98 13.92
CA GLU A 402 11.72 -0.79 12.61
C GLU A 402 13.07 -0.06 12.70
N ASN A 403 13.37 0.57 13.84
CA ASN A 403 14.57 1.37 14.05
C ASN A 403 15.55 0.73 15.05
N THR A 404 15.25 -0.45 15.59
CA THR A 404 16.08 -1.11 16.61
C THR A 404 15.94 -2.62 16.57
N SER A 405 16.81 -3.33 17.29
CA SER A 405 16.77 -4.78 17.37
C SER A 405 15.62 -5.27 18.26
N PRO A 406 15.08 -6.49 18.01
CA PRO A 406 14.11 -7.11 18.93
C PRO A 406 14.64 -7.25 20.37
N SER A 407 15.96 -7.39 20.55
CA SER A 407 16.60 -7.47 21.86
C SER A 407 16.45 -6.15 22.65
N ASN A 408 16.64 -5.00 22.01
CA ASN A 408 16.45 -3.71 22.66
C ASN A 408 14.98 -3.49 23.06
N ILE A 409 14.03 -3.92 22.22
CA ILE A 409 12.60 -3.87 22.54
C ILE A 409 12.29 -4.72 23.78
N ALA A 410 12.80 -5.96 23.84
CA ALA A 410 12.64 -6.83 24.99
C ALA A 410 13.24 -6.23 26.27
N LYS A 411 14.43 -5.63 26.18
CA LYS A 411 15.06 -4.91 27.30
C LYS A 411 14.19 -3.76 27.79
N LEU A 412 13.67 -2.92 26.89
CA LEU A 412 12.74 -1.84 27.26
C LEU A 412 11.50 -2.37 27.98
N MET A 413 10.91 -3.48 27.50
CA MET A 413 9.77 -4.12 28.19
C MET A 413 10.14 -4.49 29.64
N LEU A 414 11.30 -5.12 29.86
CA LEU A 414 11.77 -5.50 31.19
C LEU A 414 12.12 -4.28 32.06
N THR A 415 12.61 -3.19 31.48
CA THR A 415 12.86 -1.93 32.21
C THR A 415 11.55 -1.27 32.64
N ILE A 416 10.53 -1.25 31.78
CA ILE A 416 9.20 -0.78 32.15
C ILE A 416 8.61 -1.63 33.28
N GLN A 417 8.76 -2.95 33.22
CA GLN A 417 8.33 -3.87 34.28
C GLN A 417 9.02 -3.58 35.62
N ARG A 418 10.34 -3.34 35.62
CA ARG A 418 11.09 -2.92 36.80
C ARG A 418 10.58 -1.59 37.36
N CYS A 419 10.31 -0.61 36.50
CA CYS A 419 9.75 0.70 36.88
C CYS A 419 8.37 0.56 37.54
N LEU A 420 7.45 -0.21 36.95
CA LEU A 420 6.13 -0.49 37.52
C LEU A 420 6.25 -1.16 38.90
N ASN A 421 7.16 -2.11 39.06
CA ASN A 421 7.40 -2.79 40.34
C ASN A 421 7.96 -1.84 41.40
N ALA A 422 8.87 -0.94 41.03
CA ALA A 422 9.41 0.07 41.94
C ALA A 422 8.31 1.01 42.45
N CYS A 423 7.42 1.47 41.55
CA CYS A 423 6.27 2.29 41.92
C CYS A 423 5.35 1.55 42.90
N ILE A 424 5.08 0.26 42.63
CA ILE A 424 4.30 -0.61 43.54
C ILE A 424 4.93 -0.70 44.93
N GLN A 425 6.24 -0.95 45.01
CA GLN A 425 6.94 -1.08 46.28
C GLN A 425 6.96 0.23 47.07
N GLN A 426 7.09 1.38 46.40
CA GLN A 426 7.04 2.69 47.04
C GLN A 426 5.65 3.01 47.60
N GLY A 427 4.57 2.68 46.89
CA GLY A 427 3.20 2.87 47.37
C GLY A 427 2.85 1.97 48.57
N LEU A 428 3.40 0.76 48.63
CA LEU A 428 3.26 -0.13 49.80
C LEU A 428 4.05 0.40 51.01
N LYS A 429 5.26 0.94 50.81
CA LYS A 429 6.04 1.54 51.90
C LYS A 429 5.37 2.79 52.47
N THR A 430 4.80 3.66 51.64
CA THR A 430 4.10 4.88 52.09
C THR A 430 2.77 4.63 52.80
N SER A 431 2.16 3.44 52.63
CA SER A 431 0.94 3.06 53.35
C SER A 431 1.20 2.36 54.68
N ASP A 432 2.40 1.79 54.89
CA ASP A 432 2.78 1.05 56.11
C ASP A 432 3.70 1.84 57.08
N SER A 433 4.30 2.98 56.70
CA SER A 433 5.25 3.69 57.59
C SER A 433 4.74 5.04 58.13
N GLY A 434 4.34 5.00 59.40
CA GLY A 434 4.31 6.15 60.31
C GLY A 434 5.60 6.30 61.13
N ASP A 435 6.73 5.72 60.71
CA ASP A 435 8.02 5.85 61.40
C ASP A 435 9.17 5.96 60.39
N GLU A 436 10.09 6.89 60.71
CA GLU A 436 11.26 7.29 59.94
C GLU A 436 12.39 6.23 59.90
N ASP A 437 13.26 6.41 58.91
CA ASP A 437 14.63 5.88 58.76
C ASP A 437 14.84 4.38 58.49
N SER A 438 15.17 4.06 57.22
CA SER A 438 16.43 3.37 56.87
C SER A 438 16.65 3.23 55.35
N GLU A 439 17.89 3.54 54.95
CA GLU A 439 18.62 3.10 53.75
C GLU A 439 18.23 3.69 52.38
N LYS A 440 18.77 4.89 52.12
CA LYS A 440 18.88 5.53 50.79
C LYS A 440 20.24 5.22 50.14
N GLU A 441 20.46 4.01 49.64
CA GLU A 441 21.62 3.73 48.77
C GLU A 441 21.23 2.78 47.63
N ASN A 442 20.36 3.26 46.74
CA ASN A 442 20.28 2.93 45.29
C ASN A 442 18.99 3.51 44.68
N MET A 443 18.72 4.79 44.93
CA MET A 443 17.55 5.48 44.39
C MET A 443 17.91 6.08 43.03
N SER A 444 17.27 5.57 41.99
CA SER A 444 17.36 6.14 40.65
C SER A 444 16.50 7.42 40.58
N ILE A 445 16.88 8.39 39.75
CA ILE A 445 16.23 9.70 39.67
C ILE A 445 14.73 9.59 39.28
N SER A 446 14.30 8.47 38.68
CA SER A 446 12.89 8.18 38.35
C SER A 446 11.99 7.95 39.55
N ASP A 447 12.55 7.68 40.73
CA ASP A 447 11.80 7.25 41.91
C ASP A 447 11.01 8.39 42.60
N ASN A 448 11.26 9.65 42.24
CA ASN A 448 10.56 10.80 42.83
C ASN A 448 9.46 11.39 41.92
N VAL A 449 9.23 10.85 40.71
CA VAL A 449 8.38 11.49 39.69
C VAL A 449 7.12 10.69 39.34
N LEU A 450 7.09 9.37 39.59
CA LEU A 450 5.95 8.50 39.28
C LEU A 450 5.39 7.84 40.53
N SER A 451 4.09 8.00 40.76
CA SER A 451 3.33 7.26 41.79
C SER A 451 2.38 6.27 41.11
N ILE A 452 1.99 5.21 41.83
CA ILE A 452 0.89 4.31 41.45
C ILE A 452 -0.41 5.11 41.18
N ASP A 453 -0.56 6.26 41.86
CA ASP A 453 -1.72 7.14 41.71
C ASP A 453 -1.76 7.89 40.36
N ASP A 454 -0.65 7.95 39.62
CA ASP A 454 -0.62 8.45 38.24
C ASP A 454 -1.14 7.38 37.27
N VAL A 455 -2.44 7.10 37.38
CA VAL A 455 -3.13 6.08 36.59
C VAL A 455 -2.93 6.26 35.07
N PRO A 456 -2.98 7.47 34.49
CA PRO A 456 -2.67 7.67 33.07
C PRO A 456 -1.28 7.15 32.66
N SER A 457 -0.23 7.45 33.44
CA SER A 457 1.12 6.98 33.14
C SER A 457 1.25 5.47 33.34
N MET A 458 0.68 4.91 34.41
CA MET A 458 0.70 3.46 34.67
C MET A 458 -0.02 2.67 33.57
N ALA A 459 -1.21 3.11 33.18
CA ALA A 459 -1.96 2.52 32.06
C ALA A 459 -1.17 2.61 30.75
N GLY A 460 -0.56 3.78 30.48
CA GLY A 460 0.27 3.99 29.29
C GLY A 460 1.48 3.06 29.23
N LEU A 461 2.18 2.86 30.35
CA LEU A 461 3.33 1.95 30.42
C LEU A 461 2.92 0.49 30.16
N LEU A 462 1.83 0.03 30.78
CA LEU A 462 1.28 -1.30 30.56
C LEU A 462 0.86 -1.51 29.09
N GLU A 463 0.21 -0.50 28.50
CA GLU A 463 -0.16 -0.52 27.08
C GLU A 463 1.06 -0.54 26.16
N VAL A 464 2.10 0.24 26.45
CA VAL A 464 3.36 0.20 25.70
C VAL A 464 3.99 -1.19 25.74
N VAL A 465 4.03 -1.85 26.90
CA VAL A 465 4.53 -3.24 27.00
C VAL A 465 3.75 -4.17 26.06
N VAL A 466 2.42 -4.07 26.04
CA VAL A 466 1.57 -4.87 25.15
C VAL A 466 1.88 -4.60 23.67
N ILE A 467 2.04 -3.33 23.29
CA ILE A 467 2.37 -2.92 21.91
C ILE A 467 3.75 -3.47 21.51
N LEU A 468 4.76 -3.28 22.37
CA LEU A 468 6.12 -3.76 22.15
C LEU A 468 6.16 -5.28 22.00
N TRP A 469 5.51 -6.02 22.89
CA TRP A 469 5.44 -7.49 22.80
C TRP A 469 4.84 -7.93 21.47
N ARG A 470 3.72 -7.32 21.04
CA ARG A 470 3.10 -7.62 19.73
C ARG A 470 4.06 -7.35 18.58
N SER A 471 4.83 -6.25 18.64
CA SER A 471 5.74 -5.84 17.57
C SER A 471 6.89 -6.83 17.33
N ILE A 472 7.37 -7.51 18.38
CA ILE A 472 8.48 -8.47 18.29
C ILE A 472 8.06 -9.93 18.40
N ARG A 473 6.75 -10.24 18.45
CA ARG A 473 6.23 -11.61 18.64
C ARG A 473 6.87 -12.63 17.70
N LYS A 474 6.94 -12.33 16.39
CA LYS A 474 7.56 -13.21 15.38
C LYS A 474 9.05 -13.46 15.62
N ALA A 475 9.75 -12.49 16.22
CA ALA A 475 11.17 -12.64 16.56
C ALA A 475 11.34 -13.46 17.84
N LEU A 476 10.46 -13.27 18.83
CA LEU A 476 10.43 -14.08 20.05
C LEU A 476 10.08 -15.54 19.77
N ASP A 477 9.15 -15.82 18.85
CA ASP A 477 8.81 -17.20 18.44
C ASP A 477 9.98 -17.94 17.76
N ARG A 478 11.06 -17.23 17.38
CA ARG A 478 12.30 -17.82 16.87
C ARG A 478 13.39 -18.00 17.93
N ASN A 479 13.18 -17.44 19.12
CA ASN A 479 14.11 -17.49 20.25
C ASN A 479 13.35 -17.92 21.51
N GLU A 480 13.17 -19.24 21.65
CA GLU A 480 12.41 -19.83 22.76
C GLU A 480 12.98 -19.48 24.13
N GLU A 481 14.30 -19.43 24.30
CA GLU A 481 14.93 -19.06 25.58
C GLU A 481 14.60 -17.61 25.96
N GLY A 482 14.77 -16.66 25.03
CA GLY A 482 14.44 -15.26 25.24
C GLY A 482 12.94 -15.04 25.49
N LYS A 483 12.08 -15.76 24.76
CA LYS A 483 10.63 -15.74 24.94
C LYS A 483 10.24 -16.24 26.33
N ASN A 484 10.75 -17.39 26.75
CA ASN A 484 10.48 -17.97 28.06
C ASN A 484 10.97 -17.07 29.19
N HIS A 485 12.13 -16.44 29.03
CA HIS A 485 12.65 -15.47 30.00
C HIS A 485 11.69 -14.28 30.22
N ILE A 486 11.19 -13.67 29.13
CA ILE A 486 10.23 -12.56 29.20
C ILE A 486 8.91 -13.03 29.82
N ILE A 487 8.39 -14.19 29.39
CA ILE A 487 7.16 -14.77 29.93
C ILE A 487 7.28 -14.96 31.44
N GLN A 488 8.36 -15.59 31.93
CA GLN A 488 8.56 -15.82 33.36
C GLN A 488 8.59 -14.52 34.17
N LYS A 489 9.28 -13.48 33.67
CA LYS A 489 9.37 -12.17 34.34
C LYS A 489 8.01 -11.47 34.45
N PHE A 490 7.19 -11.52 33.41
CA PHE A 490 5.87 -10.89 33.44
C PHE A 490 4.81 -11.76 34.14
N ALA A 491 4.90 -13.08 34.05
CA ALA A 491 4.01 -14.00 34.76
C ALA A 491 4.15 -13.87 36.28
N SER A 492 5.39 -13.68 36.78
CA SER A 492 5.64 -13.56 38.23
C SER A 492 5.00 -12.32 38.86
N VAL A 493 4.79 -11.24 38.09
CA VAL A 493 4.23 -9.96 38.60
C VAL A 493 2.74 -9.80 38.29
N LEU A 494 2.18 -10.64 37.42
CA LEU A 494 0.78 -10.54 36.98
C LEU A 494 -0.23 -10.57 38.15
N PRO A 495 -0.10 -11.44 39.17
CA PRO A 495 -1.03 -11.45 40.30
C PRO A 495 -1.03 -10.14 41.08
N ASP A 496 0.15 -9.57 41.32
CA ASP A 496 0.30 -8.29 42.02
C ASP A 496 -0.29 -7.14 41.21
N TYR A 497 -0.09 -7.13 39.89
CA TYR A 497 -0.67 -6.11 39.01
C TYR A 497 -2.19 -6.14 39.04
N LEU A 498 -2.81 -7.33 38.95
CA LEU A 498 -4.26 -7.49 39.07
C LEU A 498 -4.79 -7.15 40.47
N LYS A 499 -3.96 -7.32 41.51
CA LYS A 499 -4.30 -6.98 42.89
C LYS A 499 -4.25 -5.47 43.12
N ILE A 500 -3.26 -4.77 42.58
CA ILE A 500 -3.00 -3.36 42.88
C ILE A 500 -3.72 -2.43 41.90
N PHE A 501 -3.58 -2.67 40.60
CA PHE A 501 -4.22 -1.82 39.60
C PHE A 501 -5.69 -2.20 39.47
N LYS A 502 -6.60 -1.26 39.79
CA LYS A 502 -8.06 -1.48 39.72
C LYS A 502 -8.75 -0.69 38.62
N ASP A 503 -8.12 0.36 38.08
CA ASP A 503 -8.67 1.14 36.99
C ASP A 503 -8.78 0.30 35.70
N GLU A 504 -9.91 0.38 35.00
CA GLU A 504 -10.15 -0.38 33.76
C GLU A 504 -9.06 -0.14 32.71
N ARG A 505 -8.48 1.07 32.65
CA ARG A 505 -7.41 1.45 31.72
C ARG A 505 -6.12 0.66 31.98
N CYS A 506 -5.89 0.21 33.21
CA CYS A 506 -4.76 -0.67 33.54
C CYS A 506 -5.13 -2.15 33.40
N ILE A 507 -6.34 -2.53 33.83
CA ILE A 507 -6.80 -3.94 33.80
C ILE A 507 -6.81 -4.49 32.36
N SER A 508 -7.29 -3.72 31.38
CA SER A 508 -7.37 -4.20 30.00
C SER A 508 -5.99 -4.58 29.41
N PRO A 509 -4.96 -3.71 29.43
CA PRO A 509 -3.59 -4.07 29.06
C PRO A 509 -3.02 -5.26 29.85
N ILE A 510 -3.29 -5.37 31.16
CA ILE A 510 -2.83 -6.49 31.99
C ILE A 510 -3.42 -7.82 31.49
N ILE A 511 -4.72 -7.86 31.18
CA ILE A 511 -5.37 -9.07 30.64
C ILE A 511 -4.82 -9.39 29.24
N ILE A 512 -4.64 -8.38 28.38
CA ILE A 512 -4.05 -8.60 27.05
C ILE A 512 -2.61 -9.13 27.17
N MET A 513 -1.84 -8.65 28.15
CA MET A 513 -0.49 -9.14 28.43
C MET A 513 -0.51 -10.61 28.87
N ALA A 514 -1.45 -10.99 29.74
CA ALA A 514 -1.68 -12.38 30.14
C ALA A 514 -1.97 -13.30 28.94
N SER A 515 -2.61 -12.77 27.89
CA SER A 515 -2.90 -13.49 26.65
C SER A 515 -1.65 -13.89 25.84
N PHE A 516 -0.48 -13.30 26.13
CA PHE A 516 0.79 -13.68 25.50
C PHE A 516 1.53 -14.80 26.24
N MET A 517 1.04 -15.20 27.41
CA MET A 517 1.62 -16.23 28.27
C MET A 517 0.84 -17.54 28.13
N THR A 518 1.41 -18.66 28.61
CA THR A 518 0.66 -19.92 28.66
C THR A 518 -0.20 -19.97 29.93
N PRO A 519 -1.32 -20.74 29.92
CA PRO A 519 -2.13 -20.91 31.13
C PRO A 519 -1.36 -21.47 32.34
N ALA A 520 -0.31 -22.25 32.08
CA ALA A 520 0.52 -22.88 33.09
C ALA A 520 1.43 -21.87 33.82
N ASP A 521 1.82 -20.78 33.14
CA ASP A 521 2.65 -19.73 33.74
C ASP A 521 1.87 -18.86 34.74
N ILE A 522 0.54 -18.78 34.58
CA ILE A 522 -0.33 -17.86 35.33
C ILE A 522 -1.60 -18.56 35.87
N PRO A 523 -1.46 -19.64 36.66
CA PRO A 523 -2.57 -20.51 37.06
C PRO A 523 -3.63 -19.80 37.90
N THR A 524 -3.23 -18.84 38.73
CA THR A 524 -4.14 -18.06 39.60
C THR A 524 -5.13 -17.23 38.80
N PHE A 525 -4.69 -16.69 37.66
CA PHE A 525 -5.57 -15.97 36.73
C PHE A 525 -6.27 -16.92 35.77
N SER A 526 -5.54 -17.85 35.13
CA SER A 526 -6.04 -18.65 34.02
C SER A 526 -7.16 -19.61 34.40
N CYS A 527 -7.15 -20.17 35.62
CA CYS A 527 -8.21 -21.02 36.14
C CYS A 527 -9.51 -20.24 36.41
N GLY A 528 -9.43 -18.94 36.69
CA GLY A 528 -10.58 -18.10 37.03
C GLY A 528 -11.26 -17.41 35.86
N VAL A 529 -10.70 -17.46 34.64
CA VAL A 529 -11.20 -16.69 33.49
C VAL A 529 -12.61 -17.10 33.07
N ILE A 530 -12.89 -18.41 32.98
CA ILE A 530 -14.23 -18.93 32.66
C ILE A 530 -15.24 -18.52 33.74
N SER A 531 -14.88 -18.63 35.01
CA SER A 531 -15.76 -18.22 36.11
C SER A 531 -16.04 -16.72 36.08
N LYS A 532 -15.06 -15.89 35.72
CA LYS A 532 -15.26 -14.45 35.52
C LYS A 532 -16.24 -14.16 34.38
N LEU A 533 -16.08 -14.82 33.22
CA LEU A 533 -17.02 -14.71 32.11
C LEU A 533 -18.42 -15.17 32.51
N LYS A 534 -18.54 -16.27 33.27
CA LYS A 534 -19.82 -16.81 33.77
C LYS A 534 -20.54 -15.82 34.70
N ASN A 535 -19.79 -15.06 35.49
CA ASN A 535 -20.32 -14.15 36.50
C ASN A 535 -20.64 -12.73 35.97
N LEU A 536 -20.36 -12.41 34.70
CA LEU A 536 -20.76 -11.13 34.11
C LEU A 536 -22.28 -10.99 34.01
N GLU A 537 -22.81 -9.80 34.27
CA GLU A 537 -24.25 -9.50 34.16
C GLU A 537 -24.69 -9.42 32.69
N ASN A 538 -25.99 -9.64 32.43
CA ASN A 538 -26.56 -9.40 31.10
C ASN A 538 -26.42 -7.91 30.73
N GLY A 539 -26.03 -7.64 29.47
CA GLY A 539 -25.71 -6.27 29.02
C GLY A 539 -24.30 -5.79 29.37
N ALA A 540 -23.39 -6.70 29.77
CA ALA A 540 -21.98 -6.38 29.92
C ALA A 540 -21.40 -5.83 28.61
N THR A 541 -20.71 -4.70 28.69
CA THR A 541 -20.04 -4.08 27.53
C THR A 541 -18.91 -4.94 27.00
N GLU A 542 -18.66 -4.90 25.70
CA GLU A 542 -17.59 -5.67 25.01
C GLU A 542 -16.24 -5.63 25.73
N ASN A 543 -15.82 -4.46 26.22
CA ASN A 543 -14.55 -4.26 26.93
C ASN A 543 -14.34 -5.16 28.16
N LYS A 544 -15.43 -5.66 28.78
CA LYS A 544 -15.37 -6.51 29.98
C LYS A 544 -15.11 -7.98 29.66
N TYR A 545 -15.60 -8.47 28.52
CA TYR A 545 -15.46 -9.87 28.12
C TYR A 545 -14.43 -10.08 27.00
N SER A 546 -14.21 -9.09 26.11
CA SER A 546 -13.36 -9.24 24.93
C SER A 546 -11.92 -9.65 25.26
N PRO A 547 -11.22 -9.07 26.26
CA PRO A 547 -9.84 -9.47 26.57
C PRO A 547 -9.78 -10.88 27.19
N LEU A 548 -10.83 -11.31 27.89
CA LEU A 548 -10.95 -12.63 28.49
C LEU A 548 -11.21 -13.70 27.42
N LEU A 549 -12.07 -13.41 26.44
CA LEU A 549 -12.29 -14.27 25.28
C LEU A 549 -11.01 -14.41 24.45
N ASP A 550 -10.29 -13.31 24.22
CA ASP A 550 -9.01 -13.31 23.51
C ASP A 550 -7.97 -14.22 24.20
N CYS A 551 -7.89 -14.17 25.53
CA CYS A 551 -7.06 -15.08 26.31
C CYS A 551 -7.43 -16.55 26.05
N LEU A 552 -8.71 -16.91 26.17
CA LEU A 552 -9.16 -18.30 25.97
C LEU A 552 -8.93 -18.77 24.53
N CYS A 553 -9.13 -17.91 23.53
CA CYS A 553 -8.80 -18.22 22.14
C CYS A 553 -7.31 -18.54 21.98
N ARG A 554 -6.42 -17.67 22.48
CA ARG A 554 -4.96 -17.83 22.35
C ARG A 554 -4.41 -19.02 23.12
N TRP A 555 -5.06 -19.37 24.23
CA TRP A 555 -4.72 -20.54 25.03
C TRP A 555 -5.28 -21.85 24.47
N GLY A 556 -6.00 -21.82 23.35
CA GLY A 556 -6.64 -23.01 22.77
C GLY A 556 -7.79 -23.55 23.62
N LYS A 557 -8.38 -22.72 24.49
CA LYS A 557 -9.45 -23.07 25.43
C LYS A 557 -10.83 -22.60 24.98
N VAL A 558 -11.00 -22.29 23.69
CA VAL A 558 -12.27 -21.78 23.15
C VAL A 558 -13.42 -22.81 23.26
N SER A 559 -13.12 -24.11 23.35
CA SER A 559 -14.12 -25.15 23.61
C SER A 559 -14.91 -24.92 24.90
N HIS A 560 -14.25 -24.43 25.96
CA HIS A 560 -14.93 -24.12 27.23
C HIS A 560 -15.85 -22.91 27.11
N VAL A 561 -15.56 -21.98 26.18
CA VAL A 561 -16.46 -20.86 25.87
C VAL A 561 -17.70 -21.37 25.14
N ILE A 562 -17.54 -22.29 24.19
CA ILE A 562 -18.68 -22.92 23.49
C ILE A 562 -19.56 -23.68 24.48
N GLU A 563 -18.96 -24.46 25.39
CA GLU A 563 -19.71 -25.16 26.45
C GLU A 563 -20.53 -24.18 27.27
N LEU A 564 -19.94 -23.07 27.73
CA LEU A 564 -20.66 -22.02 28.46
C LEU A 564 -21.79 -21.38 27.63
N ILE A 565 -21.57 -21.10 26.35
CA ILE A 565 -22.57 -20.54 25.43
C ILE A 565 -23.75 -21.52 25.29
N CYS A 566 -23.46 -22.79 25.01
CA CYS A 566 -24.47 -23.84 24.85
C CYS A 566 -25.27 -24.03 26.14
N ASP A 567 -24.61 -24.06 27.30
CA ASP A 567 -25.25 -24.21 28.60
C ASP A 567 -26.23 -23.06 28.89
N TRP A 568 -25.88 -21.82 28.52
CA TRP A 568 -26.76 -20.66 28.69
C TRP A 568 -27.95 -20.64 27.74
N MET A 569 -27.76 -21.12 26.51
CA MET A 569 -28.80 -21.16 25.48
C MET A 569 -29.80 -22.31 25.68
N VAL A 570 -29.38 -23.41 26.32
CA VAL A 570 -30.22 -24.60 26.58
C VAL A 570 -30.91 -24.55 27.95
N ALA A 571 -30.38 -23.81 28.94
CA ALA A 571 -30.92 -23.79 30.29
C ALA A 571 -32.36 -23.22 30.37
N GLU A 572 -33.31 -24.02 30.88
CA GLU A 572 -34.68 -23.57 31.16
C GLU A 572 -34.71 -22.55 32.32
N PRO A 573 -35.49 -21.45 32.21
CA PRO A 573 -35.67 -20.51 33.31
C PRO A 573 -36.48 -21.17 34.42
N SER A 574 -35.80 -21.63 35.48
CA SER A 574 -36.45 -22.27 36.63
C SER A 574 -37.48 -21.34 37.30
N ARG A 575 -38.77 -21.64 37.09
CA ARG A 575 -39.86 -21.12 37.92
C ARG A 575 -39.80 -21.79 39.29
N ARG A 576 -39.53 -21.01 40.33
CA ARG A 576 -39.65 -21.47 41.72
C ARG A 576 -41.13 -21.64 42.07
N GLU A 577 -41.61 -22.88 42.11
CA GLU A 577 -42.78 -23.23 42.92
C GLU A 577 -42.28 -23.81 44.25
N SER A 578 -42.55 -23.09 45.32
CA SER A 578 -42.34 -23.53 46.69
C SER A 578 -43.44 -24.52 47.07
N ASN A 579 -43.10 -25.80 47.23
CA ASN A 579 -43.85 -26.71 48.09
C ASN A 579 -42.87 -27.65 48.80
N GLY A 580 -43.11 -27.81 50.10
CA GLY A 580 -42.11 -28.24 51.07
C GLY A 580 -41.99 -29.73 51.31
N GLU A 581 -41.09 -29.99 52.27
CA GLU A 581 -40.90 -31.17 53.12
C GLU A 581 -40.00 -32.31 52.61
N GLY A 582 -38.92 -32.56 53.38
CA GLY A 582 -38.40 -33.92 53.59
C GLY A 582 -36.91 -34.19 53.33
N SER A 583 -36.06 -33.94 54.34
CA SER A 583 -34.87 -34.73 54.75
C SER A 583 -33.68 -34.96 53.79
N GLU A 584 -32.55 -34.28 54.05
CA GLU A 584 -31.25 -34.85 54.48
C GLU A 584 -30.09 -33.88 54.17
N ARG A 585 -29.32 -33.52 55.21
CA ARG A 585 -28.17 -32.61 55.12
C ARG A 585 -26.99 -33.26 54.38
N ARG A 586 -26.85 -32.94 53.10
CA ARG A 586 -25.55 -32.85 52.41
C ARG A 586 -25.35 -31.39 51.98
N VAL A 587 -24.21 -30.80 52.35
CA VAL A 587 -23.82 -29.46 51.89
C VAL A 587 -23.59 -29.55 50.38
N ARG A 588 -24.62 -29.21 49.61
CA ARG A 588 -24.57 -29.02 48.16
C ARG A 588 -24.39 -27.52 47.95
N ILE A 589 -23.26 -27.10 47.37
CA ILE A 589 -23.09 -25.73 46.89
C ILE A 589 -24.21 -25.52 45.87
N GLN A 590 -25.21 -24.69 46.22
CA GLN A 590 -26.24 -24.25 45.29
C GLN A 590 -25.59 -23.24 44.34
N GLU A 591 -25.01 -23.71 43.23
CA GLU A 591 -24.77 -22.84 42.09
C GLU A 591 -26.11 -22.46 41.48
N THR A 592 -26.50 -21.19 41.60
CA THR A 592 -27.63 -20.63 40.86
C THR A 592 -27.27 -20.59 39.37
N HIS A 593 -27.81 -21.53 38.60
CA HIS A 593 -27.66 -21.60 37.15
C HIS A 593 -28.56 -20.53 36.50
N GLU A 594 -28.10 -19.28 36.46
CA GLU A 594 -28.80 -18.22 35.75
C GLU A 594 -28.48 -18.32 34.25
N SER A 595 -29.51 -18.54 33.42
CA SER A 595 -29.40 -18.54 31.95
C SER A 595 -29.15 -17.12 31.43
N LYS A 596 -28.16 -16.95 30.54
CA LYS A 596 -27.74 -15.65 29.98
C LYS A 596 -27.65 -15.69 28.44
N PRO A 597 -28.78 -15.81 27.73
CA PRO A 597 -28.79 -16.03 26.28
C PRO A 597 -28.25 -14.83 25.49
N GLU A 598 -28.54 -13.58 25.88
CA GLU A 598 -28.01 -12.40 25.19
C GLU A 598 -26.48 -12.34 25.26
N LEU A 599 -25.91 -12.57 26.45
CA LEU A 599 -24.46 -12.59 26.64
C LEU A 599 -23.79 -13.75 25.88
N ALA A 600 -24.48 -14.88 25.76
CA ALA A 600 -24.04 -16.01 24.93
C ALA A 600 -23.93 -15.60 23.45
N LEU A 601 -24.93 -14.89 22.92
CA LEU A 601 -24.91 -14.36 21.55
C LEU A 601 -23.83 -13.30 21.35
N ASP A 602 -23.63 -12.40 22.33
CA ASP A 602 -22.57 -11.40 22.28
C ASP A 602 -21.17 -12.06 22.20
N TYR A 603 -20.95 -13.14 22.93
CA TYR A 603 -19.70 -13.91 22.85
C TYR A 603 -19.55 -14.60 21.48
N THR A 604 -20.61 -15.25 20.98
CA THR A 604 -20.60 -15.88 19.65
C THR A 604 -20.31 -14.86 18.54
N GLU A 605 -20.96 -13.70 18.60
CA GLU A 605 -20.78 -12.62 17.63
C GLU A 605 -19.36 -12.07 17.64
N TYR A 606 -18.78 -11.83 18.82
CA TYR A 606 -17.39 -11.40 18.96
C TYR A 606 -16.41 -12.43 18.40
N LEU A 607 -16.59 -13.72 18.74
CA LEU A 607 -15.75 -14.82 18.24
C LEU A 607 -15.80 -14.95 16.70
N LEU A 608 -16.94 -14.68 16.07
CA LEU A 608 -17.11 -14.74 14.62
C LEU A 608 -16.60 -13.50 13.90
N THR A 609 -16.49 -12.36 14.59
CA THR A 609 -16.14 -11.06 13.99
C THR A 609 -14.65 -10.78 13.98
N HIS A 610 -13.94 -11.18 15.03
CA HIS A 610 -12.52 -10.83 15.14
C HIS A 610 -11.64 -11.92 14.54
N TYR A 611 -10.82 -11.56 13.55
CA TYR A 611 -10.04 -12.49 12.73
C TYR A 611 -9.26 -13.55 13.53
N MET A 612 -8.59 -13.16 14.63
CA MET A 612 -7.84 -14.11 15.45
C MET A 612 -8.78 -15.14 16.11
N ASN A 613 -9.84 -14.66 16.74
CA ASN A 613 -10.81 -15.46 17.48
C ASN A 613 -11.58 -16.37 16.53
N TRP A 614 -11.92 -15.87 15.35
CA TRP A 614 -12.54 -16.60 14.25
C TRP A 614 -11.66 -17.78 13.82
N ASN A 615 -10.36 -17.55 13.62
CA ASN A 615 -9.42 -18.64 13.31
C ASN A 615 -9.35 -19.68 14.44
N CYS A 616 -9.31 -19.24 15.70
CA CYS A 616 -9.32 -20.16 16.85
C CYS A 616 -10.63 -20.97 16.94
N LEU A 617 -11.78 -20.33 16.75
CA LEU A 617 -13.10 -20.97 16.74
C LEU A 617 -13.16 -22.03 15.64
N LEU A 618 -12.84 -21.65 14.40
CA LEU A 618 -12.88 -22.56 13.27
C LEU A 618 -11.81 -23.65 13.33
N SER A 619 -10.76 -23.52 14.15
CA SER A 619 -9.77 -24.59 14.35
C SER A 619 -10.31 -25.78 15.17
N LEU A 620 -11.47 -25.63 15.82
CA LEU A 620 -12.06 -26.69 16.64
C LEU A 620 -12.52 -27.92 15.84
N PRO A 621 -12.66 -29.08 16.52
CA PRO A 621 -13.29 -30.28 15.97
C PRO A 621 -14.73 -29.99 15.49
N LYS A 622 -15.15 -30.69 14.44
CA LYS A 622 -16.45 -30.47 13.78
C LYS A 622 -17.62 -30.72 14.75
N GLU A 623 -17.46 -31.66 15.67
CA GLU A 623 -18.45 -32.04 16.67
C GLU A 623 -18.82 -30.85 17.57
N LYS A 624 -17.80 -30.09 18.03
CA LYS A 624 -18.02 -28.90 18.88
C LYS A 624 -18.65 -27.75 18.12
N LEU A 625 -18.30 -27.59 16.84
CA LEU A 625 -18.90 -26.57 15.97
C LEU A 625 -20.35 -26.90 15.60
N ASN A 626 -20.64 -28.18 15.38
CA ASN A 626 -22.00 -28.67 15.16
C ASN A 626 -22.87 -28.49 16.41
N GLN A 627 -22.32 -28.74 17.61
CA GLN A 627 -23.04 -28.50 18.86
C GLN A 627 -23.48 -27.03 19.00
N LEU A 628 -22.58 -26.08 18.70
CA LEU A 628 -22.94 -24.66 18.68
C LEU A 628 -23.99 -24.35 17.60
N LEU A 629 -23.88 -24.98 16.43
CA LEU A 629 -24.80 -24.80 15.32
C LEU A 629 -26.21 -25.30 15.66
N GLU A 630 -26.34 -26.48 16.26
CA GLU A 630 -27.61 -27.07 16.71
C GLU A 630 -28.32 -26.18 17.74
N VAL A 631 -27.56 -25.62 18.69
CA VAL A 631 -28.09 -24.69 19.70
C VAL A 631 -28.61 -23.40 19.07
N LEU A 632 -27.91 -22.85 18.08
CA LEU A 632 -28.38 -21.66 17.35
C LEU A 632 -29.55 -21.99 16.39
N GLU A 633 -29.63 -23.22 15.89
CA GLU A 633 -30.68 -23.70 15.00
C GLU A 633 -32.06 -23.73 15.68
N ALA A 634 -32.11 -24.00 16.98
CA ALA A 634 -33.34 -23.98 17.78
C ALA A 634 -34.10 -22.63 17.70
N ALA A 635 -33.43 -21.55 17.29
CA ALA A 635 -34.08 -20.27 17.02
C ALA A 635 -35.09 -20.33 15.85
N LYS A 636 -34.93 -21.27 14.90
CA LYS A 636 -35.86 -21.48 13.77
C LYS A 636 -37.26 -21.83 14.27
N ASP A 637 -37.35 -22.77 15.20
CA ASP A 637 -38.64 -23.24 15.74
C ASP A 637 -39.39 -22.11 16.47
N VAL A 638 -38.64 -21.22 17.15
CA VAL A 638 -39.19 -20.02 17.80
C VAL A 638 -39.66 -19.01 16.76
N LEU A 639 -38.92 -18.78 15.68
CA LEU A 639 -39.33 -17.85 14.62
C LEU A 639 -40.53 -18.37 13.84
N ASP A 640 -40.58 -19.67 13.54
CA ASP A 640 -41.68 -20.32 12.83
C ASP A 640 -42.99 -20.28 13.61
N SER A 641 -42.94 -20.43 14.94
CA SER A 641 -44.13 -20.32 15.79
C SER A 641 -44.72 -18.91 15.81
N HIS A 642 -43.86 -17.88 15.79
CA HIS A 642 -44.28 -16.48 15.69
C HIS A 642 -44.85 -16.13 14.32
N ILE A 643 -44.31 -16.69 13.23
CA ILE A 643 -44.83 -16.50 11.86
C ILE A 643 -46.21 -17.15 11.69
N ARG A 644 -46.46 -18.27 12.38
CA ARG A 644 -47.72 -19.04 12.29
C ARG A 644 -48.83 -18.54 13.24
N GLU A 645 -48.64 -17.41 13.94
CA GLU A 645 -49.60 -16.86 14.93
C GLU A 645 -50.12 -17.90 15.94
N SER A 646 -49.25 -18.84 16.34
CA SER A 646 -49.58 -19.88 17.32
C SER A 646 -49.23 -19.41 18.72
N ASP A 647 -50.22 -19.37 19.63
CA ASP A 647 -50.08 -18.93 21.03
C ASP A 647 -49.31 -19.94 21.94
N ALA A 648 -48.50 -20.81 21.33
CA ALA A 648 -47.63 -21.72 22.04
C ALA A 648 -46.37 -20.98 22.51
N ARG A 649 -46.36 -20.57 23.79
CA ARG A 649 -45.16 -20.07 24.46
C ARG A 649 -44.01 -21.08 24.32
N SER A 650 -43.07 -20.83 23.41
CA SER A 650 -41.80 -21.56 23.35
C SER A 650 -40.91 -21.13 24.52
N PRO A 651 -40.19 -22.04 25.18
CA PRO A 651 -39.35 -21.68 26.32
C PRO A 651 -38.09 -20.94 25.84
N GLY A 652 -37.76 -19.81 26.48
CA GLY A 652 -36.39 -19.29 26.54
C GLY A 652 -36.02 -18.07 25.67
N PHE A 653 -36.60 -17.89 24.48
CA PHE A 653 -36.22 -16.80 23.56
C PHE A 653 -37.33 -15.76 23.37
N CYS A 654 -37.01 -14.47 23.51
CA CYS A 654 -37.87 -13.41 22.98
C CYS A 654 -37.57 -13.20 21.48
N LYS A 655 -38.55 -12.68 20.72
CA LYS A 655 -38.46 -12.51 19.26
C LYS A 655 -37.13 -11.84 18.79
N PRO A 656 -36.64 -10.76 19.43
CA PRO A 656 -35.34 -10.17 19.09
C PRO A 656 -34.13 -11.11 19.29
N THR A 657 -34.08 -11.86 20.40
CA THR A 657 -33.01 -12.82 20.68
C THR A 657 -32.99 -13.96 19.67
N ALA A 658 -34.17 -14.47 19.28
CA ALA A 658 -34.30 -15.52 18.28
C ALA A 658 -33.81 -15.05 16.89
N LEU A 659 -34.10 -13.81 16.50
CA LEU A 659 -33.58 -13.21 15.26
C LEU A 659 -32.05 -13.11 15.28
N ARG A 660 -31.46 -12.61 16.38
CA ARG A 660 -29.99 -12.54 16.54
C ARG A 660 -29.35 -13.93 16.47
N ALA A 661 -29.90 -14.91 17.20
CA ALA A 661 -29.43 -16.29 17.19
C ALA A 661 -29.49 -16.93 15.80
N PHE A 662 -30.58 -16.71 15.06
CA PHE A 662 -30.73 -17.18 13.68
C PHE A 662 -29.73 -16.50 12.72
N GLY A 663 -29.46 -15.20 12.88
CA GLY A 663 -28.44 -14.50 12.11
C GLY A 663 -27.04 -15.09 12.33
N LEU A 664 -26.69 -15.40 13.58
CA LEU A 664 -25.42 -16.05 13.93
C LEU A 664 -25.36 -17.52 13.46
N TYR A 665 -26.48 -18.25 13.49
CA TYR A 665 -26.61 -19.57 12.85
C TYR A 665 -26.23 -19.51 11.37
N CYS A 666 -26.86 -18.61 10.61
CA CYS A 666 -26.58 -18.46 9.17
C CYS A 666 -25.10 -18.12 8.92
N ARG A 667 -24.55 -17.19 9.68
CA ARG A 667 -23.15 -16.78 9.57
C ARG A 667 -22.19 -17.93 9.87
N LEU A 668 -22.43 -18.69 10.95
CA LEU A 668 -21.63 -19.86 11.29
C LEU A 668 -21.76 -20.95 10.23
N SER A 669 -22.95 -21.24 9.71
CA SER A 669 -23.16 -22.19 8.61
C SER A 669 -22.33 -21.85 7.38
N ILE A 670 -22.31 -20.57 6.99
CA ILE A 670 -21.51 -20.09 5.85
C ILE A 670 -20.01 -20.33 6.11
N HIS A 671 -19.52 -20.01 7.32
CA HIS A 671 -18.12 -20.24 7.68
C HIS A 671 -17.74 -21.74 7.71
N LEU A 672 -18.64 -22.61 8.18
CA LEU A 672 -18.41 -24.05 8.20
C LEU A 672 -18.41 -24.65 6.79
N GLN A 673 -19.28 -24.16 5.90
CA GLN A 673 -19.24 -24.52 4.48
C GLN A 673 -17.93 -24.03 3.83
N TYR A 674 -17.48 -22.81 4.12
CA TYR A 674 -16.20 -22.27 3.63
C TYR A 674 -14.99 -23.12 4.04
N LYS A 675 -14.93 -23.60 5.29
CA LYS A 675 -13.82 -24.46 5.78
C LYS A 675 -13.72 -25.79 5.03
N VAL A 676 -14.82 -26.31 4.49
CA VAL A 676 -14.87 -27.59 3.74
C VAL A 676 -14.41 -27.42 2.29
N PHE A 677 -14.50 -26.22 1.72
CA PHE A 677 -14.10 -25.92 0.35
C PHE A 677 -12.83 -25.06 0.33
N GLU A 678 -11.66 -25.69 0.29
CA GLU A 678 -10.34 -25.03 0.13
C GLU A 678 -10.12 -24.43 -1.30
N SER A 679 -11.14 -23.83 -1.91
CA SER A 679 -11.02 -23.12 -3.19
C SER A 679 -11.55 -21.68 -3.07
N GLY A 680 -10.68 -20.71 -3.36
CA GLY A 680 -10.86 -19.26 -3.16
C GLY A 680 -11.94 -18.57 -4.01
N PHE A 681 -13.05 -19.25 -4.30
CA PHE A 681 -14.16 -18.73 -5.10
C PHE A 681 -15.31 -18.18 -4.24
N LEU A 682 -15.46 -18.61 -2.97
CA LEU A 682 -16.51 -18.11 -2.05
C LEU A 682 -16.17 -16.76 -1.39
N GLU A 683 -14.93 -16.28 -1.47
CA GLU A 683 -14.48 -15.07 -0.79
C GLU A 683 -15.22 -13.80 -1.27
N ILE A 684 -15.71 -13.80 -2.51
CA ILE A 684 -16.42 -12.67 -3.13
C ILE A 684 -17.92 -12.70 -2.77
N MET A 685 -18.56 -13.88 -2.78
CA MET A 685 -19.97 -14.04 -2.43
C MET A 685 -20.26 -13.77 -0.95
N CYS A 686 -19.41 -14.26 -0.06
CA CYS A 686 -19.59 -14.09 1.38
C CYS A 686 -19.44 -12.62 1.78
N LYS A 687 -18.62 -11.84 1.05
CA LYS A 687 -18.39 -10.42 1.35
C LYS A 687 -19.66 -9.58 1.15
N ASP A 688 -20.42 -9.89 0.09
CA ASP A 688 -21.68 -9.20 -0.22
C ASP A 688 -22.83 -9.65 0.69
N MET A 689 -22.87 -10.93 1.09
CA MET A 689 -23.82 -11.42 2.11
C MET A 689 -23.51 -10.89 3.52
N ILE A 690 -22.24 -10.75 3.87
CA ILE A 690 -21.80 -10.12 5.13
C ILE A 690 -22.15 -8.63 5.13
N ALA A 691 -21.99 -7.92 4.00
CA ALA A 691 -22.42 -6.53 3.87
C ALA A 691 -23.95 -6.35 4.03
N VAL A 692 -24.73 -7.35 3.61
CA VAL A 692 -26.19 -7.40 3.82
C VAL A 692 -26.56 -7.68 5.28
N GLY A 693 -25.84 -8.60 5.94
CA GLY A 693 -26.00 -8.90 7.38
C GLY A 693 -25.50 -7.80 8.32
N LEU A 694 -24.73 -6.82 7.81
CA LEU A 694 -24.32 -5.61 8.53
C LEU A 694 -25.27 -4.43 8.33
N GLY A 695 -26.31 -4.57 7.50
CA GLY A 695 -27.36 -3.57 7.34
C GLY A 695 -28.27 -3.49 8.56
N ASP A 696 -28.94 -2.35 8.76
CA ASP A 696 -29.85 -2.17 9.89
C ASP A 696 -31.06 -3.11 9.82
N SER A 697 -31.80 -3.20 10.93
CA SER A 697 -32.94 -4.12 11.06
C SER A 697 -34.04 -3.89 10.02
N GLU A 698 -34.21 -2.66 9.51
CA GLU A 698 -35.20 -2.34 8.48
C GLU A 698 -34.73 -2.81 7.09
N PHE A 699 -33.43 -2.72 6.81
CA PHE A 699 -32.79 -3.25 5.59
C PHE A 699 -32.82 -4.78 5.53
N GLN A 700 -32.52 -5.44 6.65
CA GLN A 700 -32.58 -6.90 6.76
C GLN A 700 -34.00 -7.45 6.59
N GLU A 701 -34.99 -6.80 7.20
CA GLU A 701 -36.40 -7.18 7.10
C GLU A 701 -36.92 -7.02 5.66
N ARG A 702 -36.56 -5.94 4.95
CA ARG A 702 -36.94 -5.73 3.54
C ARG A 702 -36.28 -6.73 2.59
N ILE A 703 -35.04 -7.15 2.83
CA ILE A 703 -34.39 -8.22 2.05
C ILE A 703 -35.02 -9.59 2.34
N LEU A 704 -35.36 -9.91 3.59
CA LEU A 704 -36.10 -11.13 3.92
C LEU A 704 -37.48 -11.15 3.25
N THR A 705 -38.16 -10.00 3.19
CA THR A 705 -39.46 -9.87 2.51
C THR A 705 -39.32 -10.02 0.99
N MET A 706 -38.20 -9.58 0.39
CA MET A 706 -37.91 -9.75 -1.05
C MET A 706 -37.37 -11.14 -1.41
N GLY A 707 -36.57 -11.77 -0.56
CA GLY A 707 -35.95 -13.07 -0.78
C GLY A 707 -36.82 -14.27 -0.37
N GLY A 708 -37.76 -14.05 0.56
CA GLY A 708 -38.63 -15.08 1.12
C GLY A 708 -39.57 -15.74 0.11
N MET A 709 -39.93 -15.05 -0.98
CA MET A 709 -40.77 -15.66 -2.03
C MET A 709 -39.98 -16.38 -3.13
N ILE A 710 -38.67 -16.21 -3.23
CA ILE A 710 -37.89 -16.73 -4.38
C ILE A 710 -36.90 -17.84 -3.97
N LEU A 711 -36.39 -17.85 -2.72
CA LEU A 711 -35.31 -18.79 -2.37
C LEU A 711 -35.67 -19.96 -1.44
N HIS A 712 -36.80 -19.96 -0.73
CA HIS A 712 -36.94 -20.83 0.45
C HIS A 712 -37.76 -22.12 0.30
N GLY A 713 -37.83 -22.74 -0.88
CA GLY A 713 -38.35 -24.11 -0.93
C GLY A 713 -38.42 -24.75 -2.30
N VAL A 714 -38.79 -23.97 -3.31
CA VAL A 714 -39.02 -24.51 -4.65
C VAL A 714 -37.70 -24.81 -5.37
N LEU A 715 -36.71 -23.92 -5.29
CA LEU A 715 -35.44 -24.08 -6.03
C LEU A 715 -34.53 -25.17 -5.43
N LEU A 716 -34.43 -25.25 -4.10
CA LEU A 716 -33.64 -26.27 -3.41
C LEU A 716 -34.32 -27.65 -3.42
N GLY A 717 -35.66 -27.69 -3.33
CA GLY A 717 -36.44 -28.92 -3.50
C GLY A 717 -36.32 -29.48 -4.93
N ILE A 718 -36.45 -28.63 -5.94
CA ILE A 718 -36.29 -29.02 -7.35
C ILE A 718 -34.84 -29.43 -7.65
N LEU A 719 -33.83 -28.73 -7.12
CA LEU A 719 -32.43 -29.12 -7.30
C LEU A 719 -32.10 -30.45 -6.59
N GLY A 720 -32.69 -30.70 -5.43
CA GLY A 720 -32.58 -31.98 -4.72
C GLY A 720 -33.21 -33.13 -5.50
N GLU A 721 -34.47 -32.97 -5.94
CA GLU A 721 -35.17 -33.96 -6.76
C GLU A 721 -34.51 -34.17 -8.13
N MET A 722 -33.92 -33.13 -8.73
CA MET A 722 -33.18 -33.22 -9.99
C MET A 722 -31.87 -33.98 -9.85
N VAL A 723 -31.15 -33.84 -8.74
CA VAL A 723 -29.91 -34.62 -8.48
C VAL A 723 -30.26 -36.09 -8.27
N GLU A 724 -31.36 -36.38 -7.58
CA GLU A 724 -31.84 -37.74 -7.34
C GLU A 724 -32.40 -38.42 -8.61
N ALA A 725 -33.11 -37.66 -9.46
CA ALA A 725 -33.57 -38.11 -10.78
C ALA A 725 -32.41 -38.31 -11.79
N SER A 726 -31.36 -37.48 -11.72
CA SER A 726 -30.18 -37.58 -12.58
C SER A 726 -29.26 -38.75 -12.20
N LEU A 727 -29.26 -39.15 -10.93
CA LEU A 727 -28.51 -40.33 -10.46
C LEU A 727 -29.21 -41.65 -10.81
N THR A 728 -30.54 -41.62 -11.05
CA THR A 728 -31.36 -42.80 -11.38
C THR A 728 -31.60 -42.97 -12.88
N ALA A 729 -31.55 -41.90 -13.67
CA ALA A 729 -31.72 -41.95 -15.13
C ALA A 729 -30.42 -42.35 -15.85
N LYS A 730 -30.17 -43.66 -15.97
CA LYS A 730 -29.25 -44.16 -17.01
C LYS A 730 -29.96 -44.09 -18.38
N ASN A 731 -29.39 -43.29 -19.28
CA ASN A 731 -29.41 -43.44 -20.75
C ASN A 731 -30.40 -42.71 -21.69
N ASP A 732 -31.23 -41.72 -21.30
CA ASP A 732 -31.99 -40.95 -22.32
C ASP A 732 -31.71 -39.43 -22.31
N ASN A 733 -30.99 -38.97 -23.35
CA ASN A 733 -30.54 -37.58 -23.55
C ASN A 733 -31.67 -36.60 -23.92
N GLU A 734 -32.81 -37.06 -24.46
CA GLU A 734 -33.89 -36.16 -24.93
C GLU A 734 -34.65 -35.48 -23.78
N CYS A 735 -34.85 -36.18 -22.65
CA CYS A 735 -35.55 -35.63 -21.48
C CYS A 735 -34.75 -34.50 -20.79
N LEU A 736 -33.42 -34.62 -20.78
CA LEU A 736 -32.50 -33.60 -20.24
C LEU A 736 -32.56 -32.29 -21.04
N VAL A 737 -32.68 -32.36 -22.36
CA VAL A 737 -32.74 -31.18 -23.24
C VAL A 737 -34.03 -30.38 -23.02
N GLU A 738 -35.15 -31.07 -22.82
CA GLU A 738 -36.44 -30.41 -22.56
C GLU A 738 -36.50 -29.74 -21.18
N VAL A 739 -35.92 -30.38 -20.16
CA VAL A 739 -35.77 -29.81 -18.81
C VAL A 739 -34.87 -28.57 -18.83
N LEU A 740 -33.73 -28.61 -19.53
CA LEU A 740 -32.84 -27.45 -19.68
C LEU A 740 -33.51 -26.28 -20.40
N ASN A 741 -34.31 -26.55 -21.43
CA ASN A 741 -35.09 -25.53 -22.14
C ASN A 741 -36.15 -24.86 -21.25
N ASN A 742 -36.79 -25.63 -20.36
CA ASN A 742 -37.78 -25.09 -19.43
C ASN A 742 -37.13 -24.26 -18.31
N ILE A 743 -35.95 -24.66 -17.84
CA ILE A 743 -35.14 -23.89 -16.89
C ILE A 743 -34.67 -22.57 -17.52
N GLN A 744 -34.24 -22.59 -18.78
CA GLN A 744 -33.89 -21.38 -19.53
C GLN A 744 -35.06 -20.40 -19.63
N LYS A 745 -36.26 -20.90 -19.96
CA LYS A 745 -37.48 -20.06 -20.03
C LYS A 745 -37.86 -19.47 -18.67
N MET A 746 -37.65 -20.22 -17.58
CA MET A 746 -37.92 -19.75 -16.22
C MET A 746 -36.95 -18.64 -15.80
N PHE A 747 -35.65 -18.83 -16.01
CA PHE A 747 -34.63 -17.82 -15.72
C PHE A 747 -34.83 -16.54 -16.54
N GLN A 748 -35.18 -16.67 -17.82
CA GLN A 748 -35.49 -15.53 -18.68
C GLN A 748 -36.64 -14.67 -18.10
N LYS A 749 -37.70 -15.32 -17.60
CA LYS A 749 -38.86 -14.65 -17.00
C LYS A 749 -38.55 -13.97 -15.67
N ILE A 750 -37.67 -14.57 -14.86
CA ILE A 750 -37.19 -13.97 -13.60
C ILE A 750 -36.37 -12.70 -13.89
N LEU A 751 -35.47 -12.76 -14.88
CA LEU A 751 -34.68 -11.61 -15.31
C LEU A 751 -35.54 -10.50 -15.91
N GLU A 752 -36.55 -10.84 -16.70
CA GLU A 752 -37.53 -9.87 -17.22
C GLU A 752 -38.32 -9.19 -16.09
N CYS A 753 -38.73 -9.92 -15.06
CA CYS A 753 -39.43 -9.36 -13.90
C CYS A 753 -38.52 -8.45 -13.06
N MET A 754 -37.25 -8.84 -12.86
CA MET A 754 -36.24 -8.01 -12.20
C MET A 754 -35.95 -6.73 -12.98
N ALA A 755 -35.80 -6.82 -14.30
CA ALA A 755 -35.58 -5.66 -15.17
C ALA A 755 -36.78 -4.69 -15.17
N LEU A 756 -38.01 -5.21 -15.15
CA LEU A 756 -39.24 -4.42 -15.04
C LEU A 756 -39.35 -3.67 -13.69
N LYS A 757 -38.94 -4.30 -12.58
CA LYS A 757 -38.95 -3.65 -11.24
C LYS A 757 -37.84 -2.63 -11.06
N LEU A 758 -36.62 -2.92 -11.52
CA LEU A 758 -35.48 -1.99 -11.51
C LEU A 758 -35.73 -0.74 -12.37
N ARG A 759 -36.54 -0.87 -13.43
CA ARG A 759 -36.99 0.28 -14.25
C ARG A 759 -37.95 1.22 -13.50
N ARG A 760 -38.61 0.74 -12.44
CA ARG A 760 -39.60 1.50 -11.65
C ARG A 760 -38.97 2.27 -10.47
N HIS A 761 -37.85 1.79 -9.92
CA HIS A 761 -37.14 2.40 -8.78
C HIS A 761 -35.70 2.75 -9.14
N ARG A 762 -35.52 3.95 -9.69
CA ARG A 762 -34.32 4.38 -10.42
C ARG A 762 -33.08 4.62 -9.53
N GLU A 763 -33.28 4.95 -8.26
CA GLU A 763 -32.21 5.27 -7.31
C GLU A 763 -31.62 4.02 -6.63
N GLU A 764 -32.46 3.01 -6.36
CA GLU A 764 -32.05 1.71 -5.81
C GLU A 764 -31.25 0.88 -6.82
N GLY A 765 -31.58 0.96 -8.11
CA GLY A 765 -30.79 0.33 -9.18
C GLY A 765 -29.37 0.88 -9.33
N ILE A 766 -29.12 2.13 -8.90
CA ILE A 766 -27.78 2.74 -8.92
C ILE A 766 -26.92 2.19 -7.77
N GLN A 767 -27.49 1.89 -6.61
CA GLN A 767 -26.76 1.30 -5.48
C GLN A 767 -26.32 -0.15 -5.77
N VAL A 768 -27.18 -0.94 -6.41
CA VAL A 768 -26.83 -2.30 -6.89
C VAL A 768 -25.71 -2.25 -7.94
N PHE A 769 -25.69 -1.24 -8.82
CA PHE A 769 -24.63 -1.04 -9.81
C PHE A 769 -23.28 -0.66 -9.19
N VAL A 770 -23.26 0.09 -8.08
CA VAL A 770 -22.02 0.43 -7.36
C VAL A 770 -21.39 -0.82 -6.74
N ALA A 771 -22.19 -1.78 -6.27
CA ALA A 771 -21.69 -3.07 -5.79
C ALA A 771 -21.10 -3.93 -6.93
N PHE A 772 -21.73 -3.94 -8.11
CA PHE A 772 -21.26 -4.67 -9.30
C PHE A 772 -20.01 -4.09 -9.98
N LYS A 773 -19.65 -2.83 -9.68
CA LYS A 773 -18.46 -2.18 -10.25
C LYS A 773 -17.13 -2.74 -9.69
N SER A 774 -17.18 -3.62 -8.68
CA SER A 774 -16.02 -4.16 -7.96
C SER A 774 -15.46 -5.50 -8.49
N GLY A 775 -15.83 -5.97 -9.69
CA GLY A 775 -15.11 -7.02 -10.40
C GLY A 775 -15.99 -8.12 -11.04
N PRO A 776 -15.67 -8.63 -12.24
CA PRO A 776 -16.52 -9.58 -12.97
C PRO A 776 -16.19 -11.05 -12.65
N ALA A 777 -16.26 -11.46 -11.39
CA ALA A 777 -15.87 -12.82 -10.98
C ALA A 777 -17.04 -13.80 -10.73
N PHE A 778 -18.29 -13.34 -10.78
CA PHE A 778 -19.45 -14.16 -10.39
C PHE A 778 -19.88 -15.22 -11.43
N LEU A 779 -19.31 -15.21 -12.65
CA LEU A 779 -19.83 -16.04 -13.76
C LEU A 779 -19.02 -17.31 -14.08
N CYS A 780 -17.94 -17.61 -13.35
CA CYS A 780 -17.14 -18.82 -13.63
C CYS A 780 -17.48 -20.03 -12.73
N SER A 781 -18.68 -20.09 -12.13
CA SER A 781 -19.04 -21.13 -11.16
C SER A 781 -19.60 -22.45 -11.74
N PRO A 782 -20.35 -22.53 -12.85
CA PRO A 782 -20.85 -23.83 -13.34
C PRO A 782 -19.79 -24.67 -14.06
N ILE A 783 -18.70 -24.06 -14.51
CA ILE A 783 -17.75 -24.64 -15.49
C ILE A 783 -16.82 -25.68 -14.84
N ILE A 784 -16.59 -25.60 -13.52
CA ILE A 784 -15.54 -26.41 -12.87
C ILE A 784 -16.10 -27.66 -12.17
N CYS A 785 -17.39 -27.70 -11.81
CA CYS A 785 -17.97 -28.86 -11.13
C CYS A 785 -18.19 -30.08 -12.07
N CYS A 786 -18.35 -29.86 -13.37
CA CYS A 786 -18.55 -30.95 -14.34
C CYS A 786 -17.25 -31.59 -14.86
N VAL A 787 -16.06 -31.04 -14.54
CA VAL A 787 -14.77 -31.60 -14.98
C VAL A 787 -14.39 -32.88 -14.20
N GLN A 788 -15.10 -33.21 -13.13
CA GLN A 788 -14.80 -34.38 -12.28
C GLN A 788 -15.59 -35.67 -12.57
N VAL A 789 -16.50 -35.70 -13.55
CA VAL A 789 -17.21 -36.94 -13.94
C VAL A 789 -16.97 -37.19 -15.42
N GLY A 790 -15.90 -37.93 -15.74
CA GLY A 790 -15.41 -38.16 -17.10
C GLY A 790 -16.40 -38.86 -18.04
N SER A 791 -17.31 -38.09 -18.63
CA SER A 791 -18.15 -38.51 -19.76
C SER A 791 -18.14 -37.44 -20.84
N SER A 792 -17.75 -37.82 -22.06
CA SER A 792 -17.63 -36.95 -23.24
C SER A 792 -18.97 -36.31 -23.67
N SER A 793 -20.12 -36.77 -23.17
CA SER A 793 -21.43 -36.19 -23.46
C SER A 793 -21.73 -34.89 -22.70
N ALA A 794 -21.06 -34.66 -21.55
CA ALA A 794 -21.26 -33.44 -20.75
C ALA A 794 -20.60 -32.19 -21.37
N LEU A 795 -19.59 -32.38 -22.23
CA LEU A 795 -18.84 -31.27 -22.84
C LEU A 795 -19.65 -30.51 -23.92
N LEU A 796 -20.55 -31.20 -24.64
CA LEU A 796 -21.43 -30.61 -25.66
C LEU A 796 -22.61 -29.82 -25.05
N CYS A 797 -23.09 -30.22 -23.88
CA CYS A 797 -24.04 -29.42 -23.10
C CYS A 797 -23.38 -28.14 -22.56
N LEU A 798 -22.10 -28.20 -22.20
CA LEU A 798 -21.35 -27.06 -21.66
C LEU A 798 -21.12 -25.95 -22.69
N THR A 799 -20.80 -26.29 -23.95
CA THR A 799 -20.60 -25.29 -25.02
C THR A 799 -21.89 -24.54 -25.34
N SER A 800 -23.02 -25.25 -25.34
CA SER A 800 -24.34 -24.69 -25.61
C SER A 800 -24.81 -23.75 -24.48
N LEU A 801 -24.53 -24.09 -23.22
CA LEU A 801 -24.87 -23.27 -22.05
C LEU A 801 -24.01 -22.00 -21.97
N VAL A 802 -22.72 -22.09 -22.33
CA VAL A 802 -21.80 -20.94 -22.37
C VAL A 802 -22.16 -19.97 -23.50
N GLU A 803 -22.51 -20.46 -24.68
CA GLU A 803 -23.00 -19.62 -25.78
C GLU A 803 -24.32 -18.93 -25.41
N LEU A 804 -25.20 -19.61 -24.68
CA LEU A 804 -26.48 -19.07 -24.24
C LEU A 804 -26.33 -17.95 -23.19
N VAL A 805 -25.47 -18.15 -22.19
CA VAL A 805 -25.19 -17.14 -21.14
C VAL A 805 -24.45 -15.94 -21.71
N CYS A 806 -23.50 -16.16 -22.62
CA CYS A 806 -22.82 -15.08 -23.35
C CYS A 806 -23.80 -14.29 -24.24
N SER A 807 -24.72 -14.97 -24.94
CA SER A 807 -25.73 -14.33 -25.80
C SER A 807 -26.74 -13.50 -24.99
N ALA A 808 -27.16 -14.00 -23.82
CA ALA A 808 -28.03 -13.25 -22.91
C ALA A 808 -27.33 -12.02 -22.32
N PHE A 809 -26.03 -12.11 -22.02
CA PHE A 809 -25.22 -10.98 -21.55
C PHE A 809 -25.00 -9.92 -22.64
N TYR A 810 -24.74 -10.33 -23.88
CA TYR A 810 -24.65 -9.43 -25.03
C TYR A 810 -25.99 -8.76 -25.35
N ALA A 811 -27.12 -9.48 -25.26
CA ALA A 811 -28.44 -8.90 -25.42
C ALA A 811 -28.77 -7.88 -24.31
N PHE A 812 -28.40 -8.16 -23.06
CA PHE A 812 -28.56 -7.24 -21.93
C PHE A 812 -27.71 -5.96 -22.10
N LEU A 813 -26.45 -6.09 -22.53
CA LEU A 813 -25.58 -4.96 -22.86
C LEU A 813 -26.06 -4.17 -24.09
N PHE A 814 -26.62 -4.83 -25.10
CA PHE A 814 -27.12 -4.21 -26.33
C PHE A 814 -28.38 -3.37 -26.07
N VAL A 815 -29.34 -3.89 -25.30
CA VAL A 815 -30.54 -3.17 -24.85
C VAL A 815 -30.18 -1.98 -23.95
N PHE A 816 -29.15 -2.12 -23.12
CA PHE A 816 -28.70 -1.06 -22.21
C PHE A 816 -27.87 0.02 -22.92
N TRP A 817 -27.06 -0.33 -23.93
CA TRP A 817 -26.33 0.64 -24.77
C TRP A 817 -27.31 1.52 -25.57
N HIS A 818 -28.38 0.93 -26.11
CA HIS A 818 -29.45 1.70 -26.75
C HIS A 818 -30.19 2.63 -25.77
N CYS A 819 -30.40 2.22 -24.51
CA CYS A 819 -30.97 3.10 -23.47
C CYS A 819 -30.01 4.23 -23.05
N ARG A 820 -28.68 4.00 -23.11
CA ARG A 820 -27.65 5.01 -22.81
C ARG A 820 -27.56 6.09 -23.89
N ILE A 821 -27.75 5.72 -25.17
CA ILE A 821 -27.86 6.67 -26.28
C ILE A 821 -29.11 7.55 -26.10
N TRP A 822 -30.23 6.95 -25.67
CA TRP A 822 -31.47 7.69 -25.40
C TRP A 822 -31.34 8.68 -24.22
N LEU A 823 -30.55 8.33 -23.18
CA LEU A 823 -30.27 9.18 -22.03
C LEU A 823 -29.23 10.28 -22.29
N SER A 824 -28.22 10.03 -23.12
CA SER A 824 -27.29 11.08 -23.57
C SER A 824 -27.98 12.08 -24.51
N VAL A 825 -28.93 11.65 -25.34
CA VAL A 825 -29.75 12.55 -26.17
C VAL A 825 -30.69 13.41 -25.31
N CYS A 826 -31.17 12.90 -24.16
CA CYS A 826 -32.00 13.68 -23.23
C CYS A 826 -31.19 14.58 -22.27
N SER A 827 -29.94 14.25 -21.91
CA SER A 827 -29.12 15.11 -21.04
C SER A 827 -28.43 16.26 -21.78
N LEU A 828 -28.34 16.19 -23.11
CA LEU A 828 -27.98 17.33 -23.97
C LEU A 828 -29.15 18.31 -24.22
N GLY A 829 -30.37 17.98 -23.76
CA GLY A 829 -31.58 18.79 -23.93
C GLY A 829 -31.84 19.87 -22.88
N HIS A 830 -31.00 20.02 -21.85
CA HIS A 830 -31.25 20.96 -20.75
C HIS A 830 -30.35 22.21 -20.68
N SER A 831 -29.57 22.50 -21.72
CA SER A 831 -28.75 23.74 -21.79
C SER A 831 -28.87 24.55 -23.09
N CYS A 832 -30.00 24.49 -23.82
CA CYS A 832 -30.24 25.38 -24.97
C CYS A 832 -31.68 25.91 -25.03
N MET A 833 -32.02 26.82 -24.12
CA MET A 833 -33.08 27.83 -24.36
C MET A 833 -32.45 29.13 -24.90
N VAL A 834 -31.80 29.04 -26.06
CA VAL A 834 -31.53 30.18 -26.96
C VAL A 834 -31.61 29.63 -28.38
N TYR A 835 -32.83 29.55 -28.93
CA TYR A 835 -33.21 29.48 -30.37
C TYR A 835 -34.65 28.92 -30.50
N GLY A 836 -35.60 29.54 -29.79
CA GLY A 836 -37.03 29.19 -29.84
C GLY A 836 -37.86 30.03 -30.80
N ARG A 837 -37.25 30.71 -31.78
CA ARG A 837 -37.95 31.52 -32.80
C ARG A 837 -37.19 31.53 -34.13
N LEU A 838 -37.20 30.44 -34.88
CA LEU A 838 -36.89 30.47 -36.32
C LEU A 838 -37.34 29.25 -37.12
N LEU A 839 -38.32 28.47 -36.65
CA LEU A 839 -38.94 27.38 -37.42
C LEU A 839 -40.47 27.32 -37.20
N GLN A 840 -41.10 28.50 -37.32
CA GLN A 840 -42.36 28.62 -38.07
C GLN A 840 -41.97 29.18 -39.46
N ARG A 841 -41.37 28.32 -40.28
CA ARG A 841 -41.33 28.37 -41.74
C ARG A 841 -40.70 27.11 -42.29
#